data_AF-A0A7L1D2X7-F1
#
_entry.id   AF-A0A7L1D2X7-F1
#
_cell.length_a   1.000
_cell.length_b   1.000
_cell.length_c   1.000
_cell.angle_alpha   90.00
_cell.angle_beta   90.00
_cell.angle_gamma   90.00
#
_symmetry.space_group_name_H-M   'P 1'
#
loop_
_entity.id
_entity.type
_entity.pdbx_description
1 polymer ?
#
loop_
_entity_poly.entity_id
_entity_poly.type
_entity_poly.pdbx_seq_one_letter_code
_entity_poly.pdbx_strand_id
1 'polypeptide(L)'
;SDGSGDTWSDYGSRGKAGTALGRTVPDGNVLFPDIFHTEHLLFYERFRAYQDYILADCKASEVKQFIAEYLEKVLEPSGWQAIWRTDVFEVVVEVVDVDYSALKAVVQLSDPFLCESCDSSFTLECMQELLELKEYQILLQELWVVYDDSGEFDQTALAIEHVRFFYQCIWRTWDEEEEDDFDYFVRCVEPRLRLHYDILEHRVPSGLVTDYQNLLSQCEELYEKFLNVRNSISASDSDSEVGNVSMVEGLKLYEKVEHLKQKLKLIENPLLRYVFGYQKYRSLQAKGMRAAGTKVVHVVSLTVKPSLLQLLMRDKLCPESCGEGVELQFHNDPLTAVNACYEGDRVIICPGHYVVDGVFCIADSVELEGYGLPDDIVIEKEGKGDNFFDCTGANIKISSLKLVQHDAVEGILNVHHGKTTLENCVFQCETTGITVRTSAELLMKNSDLYGAKGAGVEIYPGSTCTLLHNGIHHCKEGILIKNFLDEHYDVPKITMLSNVIHNNEGYGVVLVRPMMPSEVKDASAQRTKGENVKAEGNEFQDFLMMWLFCMPLVTFLLFPALGNTQPPQSGDETACIEGVRQEQQPECVTDELELYERAETSEPTEGNCEIANELGAASSEETKMHKKRLSKLDITEADDNLMSQDMFVSVEGNQFKWNGKGSFGSFLF
;
A
#
# COMPACT_ATOMS: atom_id res chain seq x y z
N SER A 1 55.63 -18.93 28.20
CA SER A 1 55.74 -18.00 29.34
C SER A 1 54.76 -16.88 29.08
N ASP A 2 53.67 -16.90 29.85
CA ASP A 2 52.81 -15.80 30.34
C ASP A 2 52.62 -14.55 29.46
N GLY A 3 51.44 -13.99 29.20
CA GLY A 3 50.13 -14.06 29.84
C GLY A 3 49.42 -12.69 29.66
N SER A 4 48.09 -12.70 29.66
CA SER A 4 47.13 -11.59 29.96
C SER A 4 47.03 -10.31 29.10
N GLY A 5 45.80 -10.02 28.66
CA GLY A 5 45.01 -8.90 29.22
C GLY A 5 44.92 -7.59 28.42
N ASP A 6 43.71 -7.33 27.91
CA ASP A 6 42.97 -6.05 27.74
C ASP A 6 43.72 -4.71 27.79
N THR A 7 43.40 -3.77 26.88
CA THR A 7 42.96 -2.39 27.21
C THR A 7 42.50 -1.62 25.95
N TRP A 8 41.39 -0.93 26.13
CA TRP A 8 40.66 -0.02 25.24
C TRP A 8 41.44 1.28 24.98
N SER A 9 41.09 1.96 23.88
CA SER A 9 41.41 3.35 23.48
C SER A 9 42.77 3.62 22.82
N ASP A 10 42.71 4.04 21.55
CA ASP A 10 43.21 5.37 21.23
C ASP A 10 42.39 6.01 20.10
N TYR A 11 42.20 7.31 20.24
CA TYR A 11 41.42 8.22 19.45
C TYR A 11 42.06 8.52 18.08
N GLY A 12 41.22 8.85 17.10
CA GLY A 12 41.58 9.86 16.10
C GLY A 12 42.29 9.39 14.85
N SER A 13 41.52 8.95 13.85
CA SER A 13 41.84 9.23 12.45
C SER A 13 40.63 9.86 11.79
N ARG A 14 40.69 11.18 11.71
CA ARG A 14 39.79 12.09 11.01
C ARG A 14 39.76 11.70 9.52
N GLY A 15 38.84 10.82 9.13
CA GLY A 15 38.55 10.49 7.74
C GLY A 15 37.65 11.56 7.14
N LYS A 16 38.25 12.52 6.42
CA LYS A 16 37.54 13.41 5.50
C LYS A 16 36.88 12.55 4.41
N ALA A 17 35.58 12.35 4.53
CA ALA A 17 34.68 12.08 3.41
C ALA A 17 33.49 13.03 3.61
N GLY A 18 33.72 14.31 3.32
CA GLY A 18 32.65 15.29 3.21
C GLY A 18 31.89 15.02 1.93
N THR A 19 30.59 14.82 2.05
CA THR A 19 29.62 14.71 0.96
C THR A 19 29.56 16.05 0.25
N ALA A 20 30.48 16.32 -0.69
CA ALA A 20 30.43 17.54 -1.48
C ALA A 20 29.15 17.51 -2.33
N LEU A 21 28.24 18.45 -2.10
CA LEU A 21 27.02 18.58 -2.89
C LEU A 21 27.39 18.93 -4.35
N GLY A 22 26.64 18.37 -5.30
CA GLY A 22 26.86 18.64 -6.72
C GLY A 22 26.53 20.09 -7.09
N ARG A 23 26.92 20.50 -8.30
CA ARG A 23 26.63 21.83 -8.87
C ARG A 23 25.45 21.74 -9.83
N THR A 24 24.45 22.61 -9.68
CA THR A 24 23.35 22.79 -10.66
C THR A 24 23.52 24.14 -11.37
N VAL A 25 23.50 24.12 -12.70
CA VAL A 25 23.54 25.32 -13.53
C VAL A 25 22.09 25.77 -13.79
N PRO A 26 21.72 27.03 -13.51
CA PRO A 26 20.39 27.55 -13.87
C PRO A 26 20.13 27.47 -15.39
N ASP A 27 18.94 27.05 -15.80
CA ASP A 27 18.55 26.97 -17.21
C ASP A 27 18.26 28.37 -17.77
N GLY A 28 19.27 29.03 -18.35
CA GLY A 28 19.13 30.38 -18.89
C GLY A 28 20.41 30.92 -19.53
N ASN A 29 20.28 31.82 -20.50
CA ASN A 29 21.39 32.35 -21.32
C ASN A 29 22.14 33.54 -20.65
N VAL A 30 22.10 33.67 -19.32
CA VAL A 30 22.66 34.81 -18.55
C VAL A 30 23.46 34.34 -17.32
N LEU A 31 24.47 35.13 -16.94
CA LEU A 31 25.46 34.94 -15.87
C LEU A 31 24.87 34.89 -14.44
N PHE A 32 23.96 33.97 -14.15
CA PHE A 32 23.57 33.69 -12.76
C PHE A 32 24.59 32.73 -12.10
N PRO A 33 24.88 32.90 -10.81
CA PRO A 33 25.74 31.98 -10.08
C PRO A 33 25.10 30.60 -9.98
N ASP A 34 25.93 29.56 -9.95
CA ASP A 34 25.45 28.20 -9.77
C ASP A 34 24.86 28.00 -8.38
N ILE A 35 24.00 27.00 -8.22
CA ILE A 35 23.43 26.61 -6.93
C ILE A 35 23.79 25.17 -6.60
N PHE A 36 23.67 24.83 -5.31
CA PHE A 36 23.85 23.44 -4.87
C PHE A 36 22.78 22.52 -5.46
N HIS A 37 23.21 21.32 -5.86
CA HIS A 37 22.35 20.26 -6.35
C HIS A 37 21.70 19.52 -5.20
N THR A 38 20.49 19.94 -4.83
CA THR A 38 19.74 19.41 -3.69
C THR A 38 18.45 18.66 -4.07
N GLU A 39 18.15 18.57 -5.37
CA GLU A 39 16.87 18.03 -5.88
C GLU A 39 16.73 16.50 -5.75
N HIS A 40 17.84 15.77 -5.60
CA HIS A 40 17.86 14.30 -5.63
C HIS A 40 18.31 13.65 -4.31
N LEU A 41 17.99 14.28 -3.17
CA LEU A 41 18.23 13.65 -1.87
C LEU A 41 17.44 12.35 -1.73
N LEU A 42 18.06 11.30 -1.20
CA LEU A 42 17.46 9.98 -1.04
C LEU A 42 16.57 9.92 0.20
N PHE A 43 15.62 8.98 0.21
CA PHE A 43 14.70 8.74 1.34
C PHE A 43 15.45 8.63 2.67
N TYR A 44 16.49 7.79 2.73
CA TYR A 44 17.23 7.54 3.96
C TYR A 44 17.98 8.78 4.48
N GLU A 45 18.43 9.66 3.59
CA GLU A 45 19.12 10.90 3.96
C GLU A 45 18.15 11.86 4.66
N ARG A 46 16.97 12.09 4.07
CA ARG A 46 15.94 12.94 4.67
C ARG A 46 15.35 12.32 5.94
N PHE A 47 15.09 11.01 5.92
CA PHE A 47 14.56 10.29 7.07
C PHE A 47 15.47 10.46 8.28
N ARG A 48 16.77 10.20 8.09
CA ARG A 48 17.77 10.37 9.14
C ARG A 48 17.95 11.83 9.56
N ALA A 49 17.94 12.78 8.63
CA ALA A 49 17.99 14.20 8.93
C ALA A 49 16.87 14.62 9.90
N TYR A 50 15.63 14.26 9.57
CA TYR A 50 14.48 14.61 10.39
C TYR A 50 14.44 13.85 11.72
N GLN A 51 14.71 12.53 11.72
CA GLN A 51 14.66 11.72 12.93
C GLN A 51 15.79 12.02 13.90
N ASP A 52 17.05 12.04 13.44
CA ASP A 52 18.20 12.06 14.34
C ASP A 52 18.65 13.48 14.70
N TYR A 53 18.39 14.48 13.85
CA TYR A 53 19.06 15.78 13.93
C TYR A 53 18.12 16.99 14.02
N ILE A 54 16.98 16.97 13.32
CA ILE A 54 16.09 18.14 13.24
C ILE A 54 14.96 18.05 14.26
N LEU A 55 14.19 16.95 14.27
CA LEU A 55 12.94 16.86 15.02
C LEU A 55 13.05 15.95 16.25
N ALA A 56 13.81 14.86 16.18
CA ALA A 56 13.88 13.88 17.26
C ALA A 56 12.48 13.45 17.72
N ASP A 57 12.22 13.44 19.03
CA ASP A 57 10.96 13.09 19.68
C ASP A 57 10.04 14.31 19.92
N CYS A 58 10.16 15.36 19.11
CA CYS A 58 9.41 16.60 19.32
C CYS A 58 7.90 16.44 19.14
N LYS A 59 7.15 17.29 19.85
CA LYS A 59 5.71 17.49 19.65
C LYS A 59 5.43 18.45 18.50
N ALA A 60 4.19 18.44 18.00
CA ALA A 60 3.80 19.30 16.89
C ALA A 60 3.97 20.79 17.21
N SER A 61 3.67 21.20 18.46
CA SER A 61 3.86 22.57 18.95
C SER A 61 5.33 22.99 19.07
N GLU A 62 6.27 22.04 19.14
CA GLU A 62 7.69 22.28 19.36
C GLU A 62 8.50 22.29 18.04
N VAL A 63 7.90 21.84 16.92
CA VAL A 63 8.57 21.69 15.62
C VAL A 63 9.36 22.94 15.21
N LYS A 64 8.74 24.12 15.33
CA LYS A 64 9.39 25.38 14.92
C LYS A 64 10.62 25.69 15.77
N GLN A 65 10.55 25.41 17.08
CA GLN A 65 11.68 25.60 18.00
C GLN A 65 12.81 24.62 17.68
N PHE A 66 12.50 23.34 17.47
CA PHE A 66 13.50 22.32 17.16
C PHE A 66 14.23 22.60 15.84
N ILE A 67 13.48 23.03 14.80
CA ILE A 67 14.09 23.48 13.54
C ILE A 67 15.01 24.68 13.79
N ALA A 68 14.59 25.67 14.58
CA ALA A 68 15.42 26.83 14.91
C ALA A 68 16.73 26.43 15.64
N GLU A 69 16.65 25.54 16.64
CA GLU A 69 17.80 25.03 17.38
C GLU A 69 18.76 24.20 16.52
N TYR A 70 18.24 23.48 15.52
CA TYR A 70 19.03 22.78 14.53
C TYR A 70 19.77 23.78 13.63
N LEU A 71 19.05 24.79 13.11
CA LEU A 71 19.63 25.79 12.20
C LEU A 71 20.72 26.61 12.89
N GLU A 72 20.53 26.99 14.16
CA GLU A 72 21.55 27.72 14.94
C GLU A 72 22.88 26.95 15.06
N LYS A 73 22.85 25.62 14.99
CA LYS A 73 24.05 24.76 15.07
C LYS A 73 24.73 24.55 13.72
N VAL A 74 23.98 24.67 12.61
CA VAL A 74 24.42 24.21 11.29
C VAL A 74 24.63 25.36 10.31
N LEU A 75 23.86 26.45 10.42
CA LEU A 75 23.97 27.58 9.51
C LEU A 75 25.05 28.56 9.95
N GLU A 76 25.74 29.10 8.96
CA GLU A 76 26.56 30.28 9.06
C GLU A 76 25.65 31.50 9.24
N PRO A 77 25.89 32.33 10.27
CA PRO A 77 25.00 33.45 10.58
C PRO A 77 25.02 34.53 9.50
N SER A 78 26.09 34.64 8.71
CA SER A 78 26.24 35.63 7.65
C SER A 78 27.38 35.29 6.68
N GLY A 79 27.47 36.05 5.59
CA GLY A 79 28.60 36.01 4.65
C GLY A 79 28.44 35.04 3.48
N TRP A 80 27.28 34.38 3.38
CA TRP A 80 26.93 33.54 2.22
C TRP A 80 25.97 34.28 1.28
N GLN A 81 26.05 33.92 0.00
CA GLN A 81 25.16 34.45 -1.03
C GLN A 81 24.05 33.44 -1.34
N ALA A 82 22.89 33.94 -1.74
CA ALA A 82 21.75 33.14 -2.15
C ALA A 82 20.99 33.79 -3.30
N ILE A 83 20.31 32.96 -4.08
CA ILE A 83 19.29 33.40 -5.01
C ILE A 83 17.97 33.43 -4.24
N TRP A 84 17.39 34.62 -4.09
CA TRP A 84 16.00 34.78 -3.66
C TRP A 84 15.10 34.56 -4.88
N ARG A 85 14.30 33.49 -4.84
CA ARG A 85 13.44 33.07 -5.96
C ARG A 85 11.98 33.12 -5.56
N THR A 86 11.18 33.66 -6.48
CA THR A 86 9.73 33.69 -6.45
C THR A 86 9.17 33.26 -7.81
N ASP A 87 7.85 33.16 -7.93
CA ASP A 87 7.18 32.83 -9.19
C ASP A 87 7.38 33.88 -10.31
N VAL A 88 7.90 35.07 -9.96
CA VAL A 88 7.95 36.25 -10.83
C VAL A 88 9.38 36.70 -11.14
N PHE A 89 10.31 36.52 -10.21
CA PHE A 89 11.71 36.96 -10.33
C PHE A 89 12.68 36.09 -9.53
N GLU A 90 13.95 36.18 -9.92
CA GLU A 90 15.12 35.66 -9.21
C GLU A 90 16.12 36.81 -9.01
N VAL A 91 16.67 36.95 -7.80
CA VAL A 91 17.65 38.00 -7.49
C VAL A 91 18.72 37.49 -6.55
N VAL A 92 19.98 37.85 -6.80
CA VAL A 92 21.10 37.45 -5.95
C VAL A 92 21.22 38.39 -4.75
N VAL A 93 21.20 37.81 -3.56
CA VAL A 93 21.27 38.50 -2.27
C VAL A 93 22.43 37.97 -1.43
N GLU A 94 22.98 38.83 -0.58
CA GLU A 94 23.95 38.47 0.46
C GLU A 94 23.23 38.41 1.82
N VAL A 95 23.47 37.35 2.57
CA VAL A 95 22.88 37.16 3.90
C VAL A 95 23.78 37.77 4.96
N VAL A 96 23.23 38.72 5.72
CA VAL A 96 23.96 39.48 6.74
C VAL A 96 23.66 39.03 8.16
N ASP A 97 22.52 38.39 8.39
CA ASP A 97 22.12 37.81 9.67
C ASP A 97 21.00 36.77 9.46
N VAL A 98 20.75 35.91 10.45
CA VAL A 98 19.66 34.92 10.42
C VAL A 98 18.87 34.96 11.73
N ASP A 99 17.56 35.21 11.63
CA ASP A 99 16.61 35.00 12.72
C ASP A 99 16.08 33.57 12.68
N TYR A 100 16.72 32.71 13.47
CA TYR A 100 16.36 31.30 13.59
C TYR A 100 14.93 31.09 14.11
N SER A 101 14.46 31.95 15.01
CA SER A 101 13.13 31.81 15.61
C SER A 101 12.00 32.14 14.62
N ALA A 102 12.26 33.09 13.73
CA ALA A 102 11.34 33.45 12.64
C ALA A 102 11.54 32.60 11.39
N LEU A 103 12.64 31.83 11.31
CA LEU A 103 13.10 31.12 10.11
C LEU A 103 13.31 32.08 8.93
N LYS A 104 13.88 33.25 9.21
CA LYS A 104 14.13 34.31 8.23
C LYS A 104 15.59 34.71 8.19
N ALA A 105 16.10 35.06 7.02
CA ALA A 105 17.39 35.69 6.84
C ALA A 105 17.23 37.19 6.62
N VAL A 106 18.11 37.98 7.23
CA VAL A 106 18.28 39.40 6.90
C VAL A 106 19.22 39.48 5.71
N VAL A 107 18.78 40.15 4.64
CA VAL A 107 19.50 40.14 3.36
C VAL A 107 19.79 41.55 2.83
N GLN A 108 20.81 41.64 1.98
CA GLN A 108 21.13 42.82 1.18
C GLN A 108 21.27 42.43 -0.30
N LEU A 109 21.02 43.38 -1.21
CA LEU A 109 21.27 43.14 -2.63
C LEU A 109 22.77 42.96 -2.87
N SER A 110 23.13 41.97 -3.68
CA SER A 110 24.53 41.72 -4.04
C SER A 110 25.11 42.85 -4.92
N ASP A 111 26.43 43.03 -4.83
CA ASP A 111 27.21 43.87 -5.74
C ASP A 111 28.21 42.98 -6.51
N PRO A 112 28.06 42.81 -7.85
CA PRO A 112 27.10 43.48 -8.73
C PRO A 112 25.67 42.97 -8.61
N PHE A 113 24.70 43.86 -8.81
CA PHE A 113 23.27 43.50 -8.83
C PHE A 113 22.95 42.56 -10.00
N LEU A 114 22.39 41.39 -9.67
CA LEU A 114 21.96 40.36 -10.61
C LEU A 114 20.50 40.00 -10.34
N CYS A 115 19.63 40.26 -11.32
CA CYS A 115 18.21 39.94 -11.26
C CYS A 115 17.72 39.43 -12.62
N GLU A 116 17.00 38.31 -12.61
CA GLU A 116 16.27 37.77 -13.75
C GLU A 116 14.77 37.83 -13.45
N SER A 117 13.97 38.24 -14.43
CA SER A 117 12.53 38.41 -14.25
C SER A 117 11.78 38.16 -15.56
N CYS A 118 10.54 37.68 -15.45
CA CYS A 118 9.66 37.45 -16.60
C CYS A 118 9.28 38.76 -17.31
N ASP A 119 9.21 39.86 -16.56
CA ASP A 119 8.96 41.21 -17.05
C ASP A 119 10.16 42.10 -16.68
N SER A 120 10.73 42.83 -17.64
CA SER A 120 11.94 43.68 -17.44
C SER A 120 11.70 44.93 -16.56
N SER A 121 10.75 44.89 -15.63
CA SER A 121 10.30 45.99 -14.77
C SER A 121 11.04 46.04 -13.43
N PHE A 122 11.73 44.98 -13.03
CA PHE A 122 12.41 44.89 -11.74
C PHE A 122 13.81 45.50 -11.79
N THR A 123 13.85 46.83 -11.61
CA THR A 123 15.10 47.60 -11.44
C THR A 123 15.67 47.43 -10.03
N LEU A 124 16.94 47.82 -9.83
CA LEU A 124 17.58 47.84 -8.52
C LEU A 124 16.77 48.65 -7.50
N GLU A 125 16.24 49.81 -7.91
CA GLU A 125 15.40 50.65 -7.05
C GLU A 125 14.11 49.92 -6.62
N CYS A 126 13.45 49.22 -7.55
CA CYS A 126 12.24 48.43 -7.23
C CYS A 126 12.53 47.28 -6.25
N MET A 127 13.67 46.60 -6.40
CA MET A 127 14.07 45.53 -5.48
C MET A 127 14.41 46.09 -4.09
N GLN A 128 15.05 47.25 -4.03
CA GLN A 128 15.34 47.93 -2.77
C GLN A 128 14.05 48.31 -2.03
N GLU A 129 13.07 48.91 -2.73
CA GLU A 129 11.75 49.23 -2.17
C GLU A 129 11.01 47.97 -1.66
N LEU A 130 11.11 46.86 -2.41
CA LEU A 130 10.51 45.59 -2.02
C LEU A 130 11.16 45.01 -0.75
N LEU A 131 12.48 45.08 -0.63
CA LEU A 131 13.20 44.67 0.59
C LEU A 131 12.84 45.56 1.77
N GLU A 132 12.72 46.89 1.57
CA GLU A 132 12.27 47.81 2.63
C GLU A 132 10.87 47.45 3.14
N LEU A 133 9.94 47.10 2.25
CA LEU A 133 8.59 46.63 2.62
C LEU A 133 8.60 45.31 3.39
N LYS A 134 9.60 44.45 3.13
CA LYS A 134 9.83 43.18 3.82
C LYS A 134 10.72 43.34 5.07
N GLU A 135 11.07 44.58 5.44
CA GLU A 135 11.99 44.88 6.53
C GLU A 135 13.35 44.16 6.39
N TYR A 136 13.80 43.94 5.14
CA TYR A 136 14.99 43.19 4.77
C TYR A 136 15.00 41.73 5.22
N GLN A 137 13.86 41.18 5.66
CA GLN A 137 13.75 39.81 6.14
C GLN A 137 13.05 38.91 5.11
N ILE A 138 13.76 37.89 4.65
CA ILE A 138 13.28 36.88 3.69
C ILE A 138 13.19 35.52 4.36
N LEU A 139 12.15 34.75 4.02
CA LEU A 139 11.98 33.38 4.51
C LEU A 139 13.10 32.48 4.00
N LEU A 140 13.68 31.64 4.87
CA LEU A 140 14.75 30.71 4.48
C LEU A 140 14.31 29.75 3.37
N GLN A 141 13.01 29.41 3.30
CA GLN A 141 12.46 28.56 2.25
C GLN A 141 12.57 29.18 0.85
N GLU A 142 12.65 30.51 0.75
CA GLU A 142 12.73 31.27 -0.52
C GLU A 142 14.18 31.50 -1.00
N LEU A 143 15.18 31.02 -0.25
CA LEU A 143 16.60 31.25 -0.55
C LEU A 143 17.29 29.98 -1.05
N TRP A 144 17.98 30.07 -2.19
CA TRP A 144 18.84 29.02 -2.74
C TRP A 144 20.30 29.42 -2.59
N VAL A 145 21.05 28.72 -1.75
CA VAL A 145 22.46 29.04 -1.50
C VAL A 145 23.26 28.94 -2.79
N VAL A 146 24.05 29.98 -3.07
CA VAL A 146 24.99 30.03 -4.18
C VAL A 146 26.11 29.02 -3.94
N TYR A 147 26.41 28.24 -4.97
CA TYR A 147 27.46 27.23 -4.95
C TYR A 147 28.83 27.87 -4.77
N ASP A 148 29.64 27.28 -3.88
CA ASP A 148 31.03 27.64 -3.67
C ASP A 148 31.92 26.39 -3.73
N ASP A 149 32.98 26.45 -4.54
CA ASP A 149 33.97 25.37 -4.71
C ASP A 149 34.73 25.07 -3.40
N SER A 150 34.68 25.96 -2.40
CA SER A 150 35.33 25.75 -1.10
C SER A 150 34.67 24.65 -0.26
N GLY A 151 33.39 24.35 -0.52
CA GLY A 151 32.55 23.47 0.29
C GLY A 151 32.21 24.01 1.69
N GLU A 152 32.48 25.30 1.95
CA GLU A 152 32.18 25.94 3.24
C GLU A 152 30.68 25.96 3.51
N PHE A 153 29.86 26.23 2.48
CA PHE A 153 28.42 26.40 2.60
C PHE A 153 27.58 25.15 2.24
N ASP A 154 28.21 23.98 2.12
CA ASP A 154 27.52 22.72 1.78
C ASP A 154 26.44 22.38 2.82
N GLN A 155 26.75 22.58 4.10
CA GLN A 155 25.83 22.29 5.20
C GLN A 155 24.69 23.32 5.28
N THR A 156 24.98 24.60 5.03
CA THR A 156 23.98 25.67 4.91
C THR A 156 22.95 25.31 3.84
N ALA A 157 23.44 24.93 2.66
CA ALA A 157 22.60 24.59 1.52
C ALA A 157 21.72 23.37 1.82
N LEU A 158 22.31 22.33 2.41
CA LEU A 158 21.60 21.11 2.79
C LEU A 158 20.53 21.38 3.88
N ALA A 159 20.86 22.16 4.90
CA ALA A 159 19.95 22.50 5.98
C ALA A 159 18.75 23.32 5.46
N ILE A 160 19.00 24.33 4.62
CA ILE A 160 17.95 25.13 3.99
C ILE A 160 17.07 24.26 3.09
N GLU A 161 17.64 23.32 2.34
CA GLU A 161 16.88 22.35 1.55
C GLU A 161 15.96 21.48 2.44
N HIS A 162 16.47 20.97 3.57
CA HIS A 162 15.66 20.18 4.49
C HIS A 162 14.48 20.98 5.05
N VAL A 163 14.69 22.25 5.41
CA VAL A 163 13.62 23.13 5.89
C VAL A 163 12.62 23.42 4.77
N ARG A 164 13.10 23.75 3.57
CA ARG A 164 12.23 24.02 2.42
C ARG A 164 11.34 22.83 2.09
N PHE A 165 11.92 21.64 1.94
CA PHE A 165 11.18 20.41 1.68
C PHE A 165 10.19 20.10 2.80
N PHE A 166 10.58 20.30 4.06
CA PHE A 166 9.70 20.03 5.19
C PHE A 166 8.42 20.87 5.10
N TYR A 167 8.54 22.18 4.90
CA TYR A 167 7.37 23.06 4.82
C TYR A 167 6.57 22.91 3.52
N GLN A 168 7.20 22.47 2.43
CA GLN A 168 6.51 22.27 1.15
C GLN A 168 5.80 20.90 1.06
N CYS A 169 6.43 19.83 1.55
CA CYS A 169 5.96 18.46 1.31
C CYS A 169 5.37 17.80 2.54
N ILE A 170 5.81 18.17 3.76
CA ILE A 170 5.48 17.45 4.99
C ILE A 170 4.53 18.24 5.89
N TRP A 171 4.89 19.47 6.26
CA TRP A 171 4.12 20.30 7.18
C TRP A 171 2.73 20.62 6.62
N ARG A 172 1.74 20.64 7.51
CA ARG A 172 0.39 21.11 7.20
C ARG A 172 -0.01 22.17 8.21
N THR A 173 -0.79 23.16 7.78
CA THR A 173 -1.20 24.30 8.63
C THR A 173 -2.03 23.88 9.84
N TRP A 174 -2.70 22.73 9.77
CA TRP A 174 -3.48 22.16 10.87
C TRP A 174 -2.68 21.22 11.80
N ASP A 175 -1.41 20.96 11.51
CA ASP A 175 -0.59 20.08 12.36
C ASP A 175 -0.30 20.73 13.71
N GLU A 176 -0.20 22.07 13.77
CA GLU A 176 0.03 22.83 15.00
C GLU A 176 -1.08 22.64 16.05
N GLU A 177 -2.28 22.24 15.62
CA GLU A 177 -3.45 22.03 16.48
C GLU A 177 -3.66 20.57 16.88
N GLU A 178 -2.81 19.64 16.41
CA GLU A 178 -2.90 18.23 16.80
C GLU A 178 -2.47 18.04 18.27
N GLU A 179 -3.10 17.09 18.95
CA GLU A 179 -2.82 16.81 20.37
C GLU A 179 -1.36 16.37 20.58
N ASP A 180 -0.68 17.07 21.50
CA ASP A 180 0.74 16.95 21.88
C ASP A 180 1.09 15.65 22.65
N ASP A 181 0.22 14.65 22.63
CA ASP A 181 0.39 13.40 23.37
C ASP A 181 1.27 12.38 22.63
N PHE A 182 1.62 12.65 21.37
CA PHE A 182 2.35 11.72 20.49
C PHE A 182 3.55 12.37 19.80
N ASP A 183 4.54 11.54 19.47
CA ASP A 183 5.70 11.90 18.67
C ASP A 183 5.27 12.35 17.26
N TYR A 184 5.60 13.60 16.90
CA TYR A 184 5.23 14.19 15.61
C TYR A 184 5.92 13.52 14.43
N PHE A 185 7.17 13.07 14.60
CA PHE A 185 7.92 12.40 13.55
C PHE A 185 7.24 11.11 13.13
N VAL A 186 6.95 10.23 14.10
CA VAL A 186 6.33 8.92 13.84
C VAL A 186 4.92 9.07 13.28
N ARG A 187 4.15 10.03 13.81
CA ARG A 187 2.73 10.20 13.44
C ARG A 187 2.52 10.88 12.09
N CYS A 188 3.34 11.86 11.75
CA CYS A 188 3.12 12.73 10.58
C CYS A 188 4.26 12.70 9.57
N VAL A 189 5.51 12.86 10.05
CA VAL A 189 6.67 13.04 9.14
C VAL A 189 7.00 11.77 8.40
N GLU A 190 7.17 10.65 9.10
CA GLU A 190 7.54 9.37 8.49
C GLU A 190 6.52 8.92 7.42
N PRO A 191 5.20 8.87 7.70
CA PRO A 191 4.21 8.45 6.70
C PRO A 191 4.19 9.36 5.46
N ARG A 192 4.25 10.68 5.64
CA ARG A 192 4.23 11.65 4.52
C ARG A 192 5.52 11.62 3.71
N LEU A 193 6.66 11.51 4.38
CA LEU A 193 7.96 11.35 3.73
C LEU A 193 7.99 10.06 2.91
N ARG A 194 7.51 8.95 3.49
CA ARG A 194 7.46 7.67 2.79
C ARG A 194 6.51 7.72 1.60
N LEU A 195 5.32 8.32 1.75
CA LEU A 195 4.40 8.55 0.65
C LEU A 195 5.06 9.35 -0.49
N HIS A 196 5.79 10.42 -0.19
CA HIS A 196 6.49 11.23 -1.19
C HIS A 196 7.45 10.39 -2.05
N TYR A 197 8.32 9.60 -1.40
CA TYR A 197 9.26 8.75 -2.13
C TYR A 197 8.57 7.56 -2.82
N ASP A 198 7.50 7.03 -2.23
CA ASP A 198 6.68 6.01 -2.89
C ASP A 198 6.05 6.56 -4.18
N ILE A 199 5.65 7.83 -4.22
CA ILE A 199 5.14 8.48 -5.43
C ILE A 199 6.26 8.69 -6.46
N LEU A 200 7.42 9.19 -6.04
CA LEU A 200 8.58 9.40 -6.92
C LEU A 200 9.08 8.08 -7.54
N GLU A 201 9.08 7.00 -6.77
CA GLU A 201 9.48 5.67 -7.22
C GLU A 201 8.33 4.91 -7.93
N HIS A 202 7.23 5.60 -8.22
CA HIS A 202 6.03 5.04 -8.86
C HIS A 202 5.43 3.85 -8.13
N ARG A 203 5.61 3.70 -6.82
CA ARG A 203 5.00 2.62 -5.99
C ARG A 203 3.54 2.90 -5.60
N VAL A 204 3.01 4.06 -5.95
CA VAL A 204 1.63 4.47 -5.69
C VAL A 204 0.88 4.63 -7.02
N PRO A 205 -0.32 4.04 -7.17
CA PRO A 205 -1.10 4.13 -8.40
C PRO A 205 -1.46 5.57 -8.76
N SER A 206 -1.41 5.93 -10.04
CA SER A 206 -1.58 7.31 -10.52
C SER A 206 -2.91 7.94 -10.05
N GLY A 207 -4.01 7.18 -10.14
CA GLY A 207 -5.33 7.61 -9.69
C GLY A 207 -5.38 7.89 -8.18
N LEU A 208 -4.62 7.14 -7.37
CA LEU A 208 -4.54 7.35 -5.93
C LEU A 208 -3.70 8.59 -5.58
N VAL A 209 -2.66 8.89 -6.37
CA VAL A 209 -1.90 10.13 -6.25
C VAL A 209 -2.78 11.35 -6.54
N THR A 210 -3.55 11.30 -7.62
CA THR A 210 -4.50 12.37 -7.97
C THR A 210 -5.57 12.54 -6.88
N ASP A 211 -6.11 11.43 -6.36
CA ASP A 211 -7.05 11.46 -5.24
C ASP A 211 -6.44 12.09 -3.97
N TYR A 212 -5.20 11.75 -3.63
CA TYR A 212 -4.49 12.33 -2.49
C TYR A 212 -4.34 13.84 -2.65
N GLN A 213 -3.86 14.30 -3.81
CA GLN A 213 -3.70 15.73 -4.12
C GLN A 213 -5.04 16.47 -4.04
N ASN A 214 -6.10 15.91 -4.63
CA ASN A 214 -7.44 16.49 -4.57
C ASN A 214 -8.00 16.57 -3.14
N LEU A 215 -7.79 15.53 -2.32
CA LEU A 215 -8.21 15.53 -0.92
C LEU A 215 -7.42 16.55 -0.11
N LEU A 216 -6.11 16.67 -0.37
CA LEU A 216 -5.24 17.61 0.31
C LEU A 216 -5.67 19.05 0.04
N SER A 217 -5.84 19.43 -1.23
CA SER A 217 -6.31 20.76 -1.61
C SER A 217 -7.71 21.08 -1.07
N GLN A 218 -8.63 20.11 -1.09
CA GLN A 218 -9.95 20.29 -0.48
C GLN A 218 -9.87 20.53 1.03
N CYS A 219 -8.96 19.83 1.71
CA CYS A 219 -8.74 19.99 3.15
C CYS A 219 -8.17 21.37 3.46
N GLU A 220 -7.15 21.82 2.70
CA GLU A 220 -6.56 23.16 2.81
C GLU A 220 -7.61 24.27 2.63
N GLU A 221 -8.40 24.20 1.56
CA GLU A 221 -9.46 25.19 1.31
C GLU A 221 -10.53 25.24 2.40
N LEU A 222 -10.93 24.07 2.93
CA LEU A 222 -11.92 24.00 4.00
C LEU A 222 -11.37 24.46 5.34
N TYR A 223 -10.10 24.17 5.61
CA TYR A 223 -9.43 24.62 6.82
C TYR A 223 -9.23 26.13 6.84
N GLU A 224 -8.86 26.75 5.71
CA GLU A 224 -8.82 28.21 5.58
C GLU A 224 -10.20 28.86 5.82
N LYS A 225 -11.28 28.27 5.28
CA LYS A 225 -12.65 28.73 5.57
C LYS A 225 -12.97 28.62 7.06
N PHE A 226 -12.57 27.52 7.70
CA PHE A 226 -12.74 27.32 9.14
C PHE A 226 -12.00 28.38 9.96
N LEU A 227 -10.73 28.66 9.65
CA LEU A 227 -9.94 29.70 10.32
C LEU A 227 -10.57 31.08 10.18
N ASN A 228 -11.08 31.42 9.00
CA ASN A 228 -11.77 32.69 8.76
C ASN A 228 -13.04 32.84 9.63
N VAL A 229 -13.85 31.78 9.72
CA VAL A 229 -15.03 31.74 10.59
C VAL A 229 -14.62 31.86 12.06
N ARG A 230 -13.60 31.10 12.49
CA ARG A 230 -13.08 31.14 13.86
C ARG A 230 -12.61 32.54 14.25
N ASN A 231 -11.78 33.16 13.43
CA ASN A 231 -11.25 34.50 13.67
C ASN A 231 -12.38 35.56 13.70
N SER A 232 -13.41 35.39 12.88
CA SER A 232 -14.59 36.26 12.87
C SER A 232 -15.42 36.16 14.16
N ILE A 233 -15.50 34.96 14.75
CA ILE A 233 -16.17 34.72 16.04
C ILE A 233 -15.36 35.36 17.18
N SER A 234 -14.03 35.16 17.17
CA SER A 234 -13.13 35.74 18.19
C SER A 234 -13.09 37.27 18.18
N ALA A 235 -13.40 37.90 17.04
CA ALA A 235 -13.45 39.36 16.89
C ALA A 235 -14.83 39.98 17.23
N SER A 236 -15.87 39.17 17.43
CA SER A 236 -17.22 39.65 17.78
C SER A 236 -17.47 39.61 19.29
N ASP A 237 -17.70 40.78 19.91
CA ASP A 237 -18.13 40.86 21.31
C ASP A 237 -19.47 40.09 21.49
N SER A 238 -19.53 39.24 22.52
CA SER A 238 -20.48 38.11 22.63
C SER A 238 -21.96 38.48 22.77
N ASP A 239 -22.82 37.52 22.40
CA ASP A 239 -24.31 37.49 22.48
C ASP A 239 -25.11 38.17 21.36
N SER A 240 -24.59 38.19 20.13
CA SER A 240 -25.44 38.42 18.93
C SER A 240 -25.90 37.11 18.30
N GLU A 241 -27.13 37.06 17.79
CA GLU A 241 -27.67 35.92 17.02
C GLU A 241 -26.77 35.53 15.82
N VAL A 242 -26.01 36.49 15.30
CA VAL A 242 -25.04 36.29 14.20
C VAL A 242 -23.85 35.44 14.65
N GLY A 243 -23.38 35.61 15.90
CA GLY A 243 -22.33 34.78 16.48
C GLY A 243 -22.74 33.32 16.65
N ASN A 244 -24.00 33.07 17.03
CA ASN A 244 -24.54 31.72 17.20
C ASN A 244 -24.62 30.95 15.87
N VAL A 245 -25.01 31.62 14.77
CA VAL A 245 -25.05 31.01 13.43
C VAL A 245 -23.63 30.69 12.94
N SER A 246 -22.68 31.62 13.14
CA SER A 246 -21.27 31.46 12.79
C SER A 246 -20.61 30.28 13.53
N MET A 247 -20.95 30.07 14.81
CA MET A 247 -20.42 28.95 15.60
C MET A 247 -20.90 27.58 15.10
N VAL A 248 -22.18 27.47 14.71
CA VAL A 248 -22.72 26.23 14.11
C VAL A 248 -22.08 25.96 12.74
N GLU A 249 -21.80 26.99 11.96
CA GLU A 249 -21.08 26.86 10.69
C GLU A 249 -19.62 26.41 10.92
N GLY A 250 -18.93 26.98 11.92
CA GLY A 250 -17.59 26.57 12.32
C GLY A 250 -17.52 25.08 12.71
N LEU A 251 -18.48 24.59 13.50
CA LEU A 251 -18.54 23.16 13.88
C LEU A 251 -18.74 22.24 12.67
N LYS A 252 -19.61 22.62 11.72
CA LYS A 252 -19.82 21.84 10.49
C LYS A 252 -18.59 21.83 9.59
N LEU A 253 -17.83 22.92 9.54
CA LEU A 253 -16.58 22.98 8.79
C LEU A 253 -15.52 22.10 9.47
N TYR A 254 -15.40 22.15 10.79
CA TYR A 254 -14.47 21.32 11.56
C TYR A 254 -14.73 19.82 11.35
N GLU A 255 -15.99 19.37 11.45
CA GLU A 255 -16.35 17.95 11.22
C GLU A 255 -15.93 17.48 9.81
N LYS A 256 -16.12 18.33 8.79
CA LYS A 256 -15.69 18.01 7.42
C LYS A 256 -14.18 17.97 7.28
N VAL A 257 -13.46 18.89 7.91
CA VAL A 257 -11.99 18.92 7.92
C VAL A 257 -11.45 17.65 8.57
N GLU A 258 -11.95 17.27 9.75
CA GLU A 258 -11.51 16.05 10.45
C GLU A 258 -11.76 14.79 9.62
N HIS A 259 -12.92 14.69 8.96
CA HIS A 259 -13.19 13.58 8.06
C HIS A 259 -12.25 13.53 6.84
N LEU A 260 -11.81 14.68 6.31
CA LEU A 260 -10.80 14.72 5.24
C LEU A 260 -9.41 14.36 5.75
N LYS A 261 -8.99 14.87 6.92
CA LYS A 261 -7.72 14.52 7.57
C LYS A 261 -7.61 13.01 7.80
N GLN A 262 -8.69 12.37 8.26
CA GLN A 262 -8.73 10.91 8.44
C GLN A 262 -8.47 10.17 7.12
N LYS A 263 -9.07 10.63 6.00
CA LYS A 263 -8.81 10.04 4.68
C LYS A 263 -7.38 10.23 4.20
N LEU A 264 -6.78 11.39 4.46
CA LEU A 264 -5.38 11.65 4.16
C LEU A 264 -4.47 10.68 4.94
N LYS A 265 -4.71 10.51 6.25
CA LYS A 265 -3.97 9.58 7.11
C LYS A 265 -4.03 8.13 6.60
N LEU A 266 -5.17 7.70 6.04
CA LEU A 266 -5.29 6.37 5.42
C LEU A 266 -4.39 6.20 4.20
N ILE A 267 -4.22 7.22 3.36
CA ILE A 267 -3.39 7.16 2.15
C ILE A 267 -1.90 7.35 2.50
N GLU A 268 -1.59 8.15 3.50
CA GLU A 268 -0.22 8.39 3.98
C GLU A 268 0.38 7.14 4.62
N ASN A 269 -0.42 6.35 5.35
CA ASN A 269 0.04 5.10 5.92
C ASN A 269 0.23 4.02 4.83
N PRO A 270 1.44 3.44 4.65
CA PRO A 270 1.70 2.47 3.58
C PRO A 270 0.82 1.22 3.63
N LEU A 271 0.55 0.70 4.83
CA LEU A 271 -0.28 -0.50 5.03
C LEU A 271 -1.74 -0.19 4.75
N LEU A 272 -2.26 0.91 5.32
CA LEU A 272 -3.66 1.30 5.14
C LEU A 272 -3.94 1.72 3.70
N ARG A 273 -3.00 2.39 3.02
CA ARG A 273 -3.11 2.72 1.60
C ARG A 273 -3.30 1.47 0.75
N TYR A 274 -2.56 0.41 1.05
CA TYR A 274 -2.64 -0.84 0.30
C TYR A 274 -3.96 -1.60 0.54
N VAL A 275 -4.49 -1.52 1.77
CA VAL A 275 -5.76 -2.18 2.16
C VAL A 275 -7.00 -1.37 1.71
N PHE A 276 -6.99 -0.05 1.88
CA PHE A 276 -8.14 0.84 1.68
C PHE A 276 -8.08 1.65 0.38
N GLY A 277 -6.90 1.99 -0.13
CA GLY A 277 -6.73 2.80 -1.35
C GLY A 277 -7.33 2.15 -2.60
N TYR A 278 -7.51 0.82 -2.58
CA TYR A 278 -8.12 0.05 -3.67
C TYR A 278 -9.64 -0.06 -3.60
N GLN A 279 -10.30 0.48 -2.57
CA GLN A 279 -11.78 0.44 -2.47
C GLN A 279 -12.48 1.38 -3.47
N LYS A 280 -11.73 2.23 -4.19
CA LYS A 280 -12.28 3.20 -5.15
C LYS A 280 -12.32 2.73 -6.62
N TYR A 281 -12.16 1.44 -6.88
CA TYR A 281 -12.63 0.83 -8.15
C TYR A 281 -14.17 0.81 -8.29
N ARG A 282 -14.90 1.54 -7.44
CA ARG A 282 -16.33 1.87 -7.61
C ARG A 282 -16.66 2.62 -8.89
N SER A 283 -15.67 3.11 -9.65
CA SER A 283 -15.86 3.69 -10.98
C SER A 283 -16.08 2.64 -12.08
N LEU A 284 -15.77 1.36 -11.83
CA LEU A 284 -16.13 0.26 -12.73
C LEU A 284 -17.58 -0.14 -12.50
N GLN A 285 -18.47 0.63 -13.11
CA GLN A 285 -19.88 0.25 -13.15
C GLN A 285 -20.05 -0.84 -14.20
N ALA A 286 -20.53 -2.00 -13.74
CA ALA A 286 -21.07 -3.03 -14.62
C ALA A 286 -22.09 -2.38 -15.57
N LYS A 287 -21.92 -2.59 -16.88
CA LYS A 287 -22.88 -2.06 -17.86
C LYS A 287 -24.21 -2.80 -17.78
N GLY A 288 -24.20 -3.99 -17.18
CA GLY A 288 -25.35 -4.85 -17.03
C GLY A 288 -25.76 -5.48 -18.35
N MET A 289 -27.02 -5.90 -18.42
CA MET A 289 -27.57 -6.50 -19.63
C MET A 289 -27.77 -5.44 -20.73
N ARG A 290 -27.47 -5.79 -21.99
CA ARG A 290 -27.80 -4.93 -23.13
C ARG A 290 -29.31 -4.70 -23.21
N ALA A 291 -29.72 -3.49 -23.61
CA ALA A 291 -31.14 -3.12 -23.77
C ALA A 291 -31.90 -4.02 -24.76
N ALA A 292 -31.20 -4.62 -25.73
CA ALA A 292 -31.78 -5.56 -26.70
C ALA A 292 -31.88 -7.01 -26.17
N GLY A 293 -31.27 -7.32 -25.02
CA GLY A 293 -31.22 -8.67 -24.46
C GLY A 293 -30.36 -9.68 -25.23
N THR A 294 -29.71 -9.26 -26.32
CA THR A 294 -28.82 -10.09 -27.13
C THR A 294 -27.44 -10.18 -26.50
N LYS A 295 -26.83 -11.37 -26.59
CA LYS A 295 -25.44 -11.60 -26.21
C LYS A 295 -24.54 -11.46 -27.43
N VAL A 296 -23.35 -10.94 -27.23
CA VAL A 296 -22.40 -10.69 -28.30
C VAL A 296 -21.16 -11.55 -28.09
N VAL A 297 -20.69 -12.17 -29.18
CA VAL A 297 -19.38 -12.82 -29.23
C VAL A 297 -18.42 -11.89 -29.98
N HIS A 298 -17.44 -11.38 -29.26
CA HIS A 298 -16.39 -10.52 -29.76
C HIS A 298 -15.22 -11.39 -30.23
N VAL A 299 -14.91 -11.36 -31.52
CA VAL A 299 -13.78 -12.08 -32.11
C VAL A 299 -12.63 -11.10 -32.32
N VAL A 300 -11.50 -11.34 -31.67
CA VAL A 300 -10.29 -10.52 -31.78
C VAL A 300 -9.29 -11.22 -32.69
N SER A 301 -8.81 -10.53 -33.72
CA SER A 301 -7.76 -11.04 -34.60
C SER A 301 -7.02 -9.91 -35.31
N LEU A 302 -5.67 -9.98 -35.34
CA LEU A 302 -4.85 -9.07 -36.15
C LEU A 302 -4.99 -9.37 -37.65
N THR A 303 -4.91 -10.65 -38.01
CA THR A 303 -5.03 -11.12 -39.39
C THR A 303 -5.72 -12.48 -39.43
N VAL A 304 -6.79 -12.59 -40.22
CA VAL A 304 -7.57 -13.83 -40.31
C VAL A 304 -7.19 -14.59 -41.58
N LYS A 305 -6.58 -15.77 -41.43
CA LYS A 305 -6.42 -16.72 -42.55
C LYS A 305 -7.77 -17.41 -42.82
N PRO A 306 -8.14 -17.68 -44.09
CA PRO A 306 -9.40 -18.37 -44.40
C PRO A 306 -9.57 -19.71 -43.70
N SER A 307 -8.48 -20.46 -43.51
CA SER A 307 -8.48 -21.73 -42.78
C SER A 307 -8.81 -21.56 -41.29
N LEU A 308 -8.28 -20.51 -40.64
CA LEU A 308 -8.54 -20.20 -39.24
C LEU A 308 -10.01 -19.80 -39.06
N LEU A 309 -10.54 -18.96 -39.95
CA LEU A 309 -11.95 -18.57 -39.92
C LEU A 309 -12.87 -19.79 -40.07
N GLN A 310 -12.55 -20.69 -41.00
CA GLN A 310 -13.34 -21.90 -41.21
C GLN A 310 -13.36 -22.80 -39.96
N LEU A 311 -12.21 -22.96 -39.29
CA LEU A 311 -12.11 -23.73 -38.05
C LEU A 311 -12.87 -23.05 -36.91
N LEU A 312 -12.70 -21.73 -36.73
CA LEU A 312 -13.41 -20.96 -35.71
C LEU A 312 -14.93 -21.03 -35.89
N MET A 313 -15.40 -20.89 -37.13
CA MET A 313 -16.83 -21.01 -37.47
C MET A 313 -17.38 -22.39 -37.14
N ARG A 314 -16.59 -23.45 -37.36
CA ARG A 314 -17.00 -24.83 -37.08
C ARG A 314 -16.96 -25.16 -35.58
N ASP A 315 -15.93 -24.71 -34.88
CA ASP A 315 -15.64 -25.20 -33.53
C ASP A 315 -16.30 -24.34 -32.43
N LYS A 316 -16.42 -23.02 -32.63
CA LYS A 316 -16.79 -22.06 -31.57
C LYS A 316 -17.95 -21.13 -31.90
N LEU A 317 -18.26 -20.96 -33.19
CA LEU A 317 -19.33 -20.09 -33.68
C LEU A 317 -20.41 -20.87 -34.44
N CYS A 318 -20.54 -22.18 -34.19
CA CYS A 318 -21.59 -22.96 -34.82
C CYS A 318 -22.96 -22.56 -34.24
N PRO A 319 -24.05 -22.61 -35.04
CA PRO A 319 -25.39 -22.22 -34.58
C PRO A 319 -25.84 -22.99 -33.33
N GLU A 320 -25.39 -24.24 -33.15
CA GLU A 320 -25.69 -25.06 -31.97
C GLU A 320 -25.00 -24.56 -30.69
N SER A 321 -23.85 -23.88 -30.82
CA SER A 321 -23.05 -23.36 -29.69
C SER A 321 -23.35 -21.91 -29.32
N CYS A 322 -23.88 -21.12 -30.26
CA CYS A 322 -24.17 -19.70 -30.06
C CYS A 322 -25.65 -19.40 -29.79
N GLY A 323 -26.59 -20.27 -30.17
CA GLY A 323 -28.03 -19.98 -30.06
C GLY A 323 -28.50 -18.93 -31.08
N GLU A 324 -29.78 -18.93 -31.43
CA GLU A 324 -30.33 -18.16 -32.56
C GLU A 324 -30.35 -16.62 -32.37
N GLY A 325 -29.74 -16.08 -31.31
CA GLY A 325 -29.76 -14.65 -30.95
C GLY A 325 -28.41 -14.03 -30.58
N VAL A 326 -27.29 -14.68 -30.93
CA VAL A 326 -25.94 -14.16 -30.65
C VAL A 326 -25.39 -13.39 -31.85
N GLU A 327 -24.99 -12.15 -31.60
CA GLU A 327 -24.33 -11.30 -32.60
C GLU A 327 -22.82 -11.49 -32.57
N LEU A 328 -22.17 -11.33 -33.73
CA LEU A 328 -20.72 -11.40 -33.87
C LEU A 328 -20.14 -10.02 -34.14
N GLN A 329 -19.12 -9.63 -33.36
CA GLN A 329 -18.38 -8.40 -33.59
C GLN A 329 -16.89 -8.71 -33.73
N PHE A 330 -16.24 -8.13 -34.74
CA PHE A 330 -14.81 -8.33 -34.98
C PHE A 330 -14.02 -7.12 -34.51
N HIS A 331 -12.93 -7.39 -33.81
CA HIS A 331 -12.03 -6.39 -33.25
C HIS A 331 -10.59 -6.73 -33.65
N ASN A 332 -9.75 -5.71 -33.80
CA ASN A 332 -8.32 -5.90 -34.06
C ASN A 332 -7.48 -5.83 -32.78
N ASP A 333 -8.08 -5.34 -31.69
CA ASP A 333 -7.41 -5.07 -30.43
C ASP A 333 -8.22 -5.68 -29.26
N PRO A 334 -7.61 -6.46 -28.35
CA PRO A 334 -8.33 -7.09 -27.27
C PRO A 334 -8.93 -6.09 -26.28
N LEU A 335 -8.28 -4.94 -26.04
CA LEU A 335 -8.77 -3.93 -25.10
C LEU A 335 -10.07 -3.30 -25.59
N THR A 336 -10.18 -2.98 -26.88
CA THR A 336 -11.44 -2.50 -27.48
C THR A 336 -12.57 -3.54 -27.38
N ALA A 337 -12.25 -4.83 -27.53
CA ALA A 337 -13.23 -5.90 -27.41
C ALA A 337 -13.78 -6.02 -25.98
N VAL A 338 -12.90 -6.06 -24.99
CA VAL A 338 -13.28 -6.11 -23.56
C VAL A 338 -14.05 -4.86 -23.15
N ASN A 339 -13.62 -3.68 -23.59
CA ASN A 339 -14.34 -2.44 -23.35
C ASN A 339 -15.71 -2.38 -24.05
N ALA A 340 -15.99 -3.24 -25.01
CA ALA A 340 -17.30 -3.33 -25.67
C ALA A 340 -18.22 -4.39 -25.03
N CYS A 341 -17.74 -5.20 -24.09
CA CYS A 341 -18.50 -6.27 -23.45
C CYS A 341 -19.56 -5.74 -22.47
N TYR A 342 -20.62 -6.52 -22.33
CA TYR A 342 -21.72 -6.40 -21.37
C TYR A 342 -21.90 -7.75 -20.64
N GLU A 343 -22.81 -7.80 -19.67
CA GLU A 343 -23.11 -9.01 -18.89
C GLU A 343 -23.42 -10.23 -19.79
N GLY A 344 -22.61 -11.28 -19.67
CA GLY A 344 -22.75 -12.55 -20.36
C GLY A 344 -22.14 -12.62 -21.77
N ASP A 345 -21.40 -11.60 -22.21
CA ASP A 345 -20.69 -11.59 -23.49
C ASP A 345 -19.44 -12.50 -23.45
N ARG A 346 -19.00 -12.94 -24.64
CA ARG A 346 -17.81 -13.78 -24.82
C ARG A 346 -16.79 -13.08 -25.72
N VAL A 347 -15.51 -13.11 -25.34
CA VAL A 347 -14.39 -12.63 -26.15
C VAL A 347 -13.54 -13.82 -26.57
N ILE A 348 -13.38 -14.01 -27.88
CA ILE A 348 -12.52 -15.05 -28.44
C ILE A 348 -11.31 -14.38 -29.11
N ILE A 349 -10.12 -14.68 -28.61
CA ILE A 349 -8.87 -14.09 -29.09
C ILE A 349 -8.15 -15.11 -29.96
N CYS A 350 -7.94 -14.77 -31.23
CA CYS A 350 -7.23 -15.63 -32.17
C CYS A 350 -5.71 -15.61 -31.92
N PRO A 351 -4.97 -16.61 -32.40
CA PRO A 351 -3.50 -16.62 -32.36
C PRO A 351 -2.87 -15.33 -32.89
N GLY A 352 -1.97 -14.76 -32.11
CA GLY A 352 -1.39 -13.45 -32.36
C GLY A 352 -0.63 -12.90 -31.15
N HIS A 353 0.17 -11.87 -31.41
CA HIS A 353 0.89 -11.11 -30.40
C HIS A 353 0.26 -9.71 -30.31
N TYR A 354 -0.46 -9.45 -29.23
CA TYR A 354 -1.23 -8.24 -29.01
C TYR A 354 -0.53 -7.36 -27.99
N VAL A 355 -0.04 -6.20 -28.44
CA VAL A 355 0.58 -5.21 -27.56
C VAL A 355 -0.47 -4.18 -27.20
N VAL A 356 -0.70 -3.96 -25.90
CA VAL A 356 -1.78 -3.13 -25.38
C VAL A 356 -1.23 -2.09 -24.42
N ASP A 357 -1.51 -0.83 -24.70
CA ASP A 357 -1.26 0.32 -23.82
C ASP A 357 -2.56 0.67 -23.08
N GLY A 358 -2.78 0.02 -21.93
CA GLY A 358 -3.98 0.23 -21.10
C GLY A 358 -4.28 -0.89 -20.10
N VAL A 359 -5.34 -0.68 -19.32
CA VAL A 359 -5.82 -1.61 -18.27
C VAL A 359 -7.09 -2.31 -18.72
N PHE A 360 -7.15 -3.64 -18.56
CA PHE A 360 -8.36 -4.42 -18.77
C PHE A 360 -9.25 -4.36 -17.53
N CYS A 361 -10.28 -3.53 -17.60
CA CYS A 361 -11.21 -3.34 -16.51
C CYS A 361 -12.50 -4.13 -16.75
N ILE A 362 -12.66 -5.28 -16.08
CA ILE A 362 -13.75 -6.23 -16.30
C ILE A 362 -14.76 -6.16 -15.16
N ALA A 363 -15.85 -5.42 -15.38
CA ALA A 363 -16.90 -5.18 -14.37
C ALA A 363 -18.13 -6.07 -14.52
N ASP A 364 -18.36 -6.64 -15.70
CA ASP A 364 -19.48 -7.53 -16.01
C ASP A 364 -19.02 -8.99 -16.02
N SER A 365 -19.94 -9.95 -15.88
CA SER A 365 -19.62 -11.39 -15.99
C SER A 365 -19.35 -11.75 -17.45
N VAL A 366 -18.08 -11.85 -17.82
CA VAL A 366 -17.64 -12.11 -19.19
C VAL A 366 -16.66 -13.29 -19.25
N GLU A 367 -16.59 -13.93 -20.42
CA GLU A 367 -15.60 -14.98 -20.67
C GLU A 367 -14.60 -14.56 -21.75
N LEU A 368 -13.32 -14.55 -21.41
CA LEU A 368 -12.20 -14.32 -22.31
C LEU A 368 -11.54 -15.66 -22.62
N GLU A 369 -11.51 -16.04 -23.89
CA GLU A 369 -10.99 -17.32 -24.35
C GLU A 369 -9.99 -17.13 -25.48
N GLY A 370 -8.78 -17.67 -25.31
CA GLY A 370 -7.84 -17.83 -26.40
C GLY A 370 -8.19 -19.04 -27.27
N TYR A 371 -8.30 -18.84 -28.58
CA TYR A 371 -8.54 -19.91 -29.55
C TYR A 371 -7.21 -20.54 -30.00
N GLY A 372 -6.64 -21.41 -29.15
CA GLY A 372 -5.37 -22.07 -29.44
C GLY A 372 -4.59 -22.44 -28.19
N LEU A 373 -3.28 -22.64 -28.36
CA LEU A 373 -2.38 -22.80 -27.23
C LEU A 373 -2.04 -21.44 -26.61
N PRO A 374 -1.82 -21.35 -25.29
CA PRO A 374 -1.53 -20.08 -24.61
C PRO A 374 -0.32 -19.35 -25.21
N ASP A 375 0.74 -20.07 -25.59
CA ASP A 375 1.94 -19.48 -26.19
C ASP A 375 1.71 -18.88 -27.59
N ASP A 376 0.65 -19.28 -28.29
CA ASP A 376 0.28 -18.71 -29.59
C ASP A 376 -0.56 -17.43 -29.44
N ILE A 377 -1.04 -17.11 -28.23
CA ILE A 377 -1.96 -16.01 -27.96
C ILE A 377 -1.42 -15.18 -26.80
N VAL A 378 -0.56 -14.23 -27.16
CA VAL A 378 0.17 -13.41 -26.20
C VAL A 378 -0.44 -12.02 -26.15
N ILE A 379 -0.79 -11.55 -24.96
CA ILE A 379 -1.18 -10.18 -24.68
C ILE A 379 -0.10 -9.56 -23.81
N GLU A 380 0.62 -8.60 -24.37
CA GLU A 380 1.72 -7.90 -23.73
C GLU A 380 1.29 -6.48 -23.35
N LYS A 381 1.49 -6.10 -22.08
CA LYS A 381 1.27 -4.74 -21.62
C LYS A 381 2.46 -3.87 -22.03
N GLU A 382 2.18 -2.78 -22.74
CA GLU A 382 3.13 -1.70 -23.00
C GLU A 382 2.84 -0.53 -22.04
N GLY A 383 3.86 0.27 -21.73
CA GLY A 383 3.73 1.47 -20.89
C GLY A 383 4.01 1.26 -19.40
N LYS A 384 4.59 2.30 -18.78
CA LYS A 384 4.93 2.34 -17.35
C LYS A 384 3.70 2.70 -16.52
N GLY A 385 3.47 1.94 -15.45
CA GLY A 385 2.43 2.24 -14.45
C GLY A 385 1.08 1.57 -14.71
N ASP A 386 0.38 1.30 -13.60
CA ASP A 386 -0.97 0.75 -13.43
C ASP A 386 -1.16 -0.77 -13.71
N ASN A 387 -2.33 -1.27 -13.27
CA ASN A 387 -2.76 -2.66 -13.38
C ASN A 387 -2.82 -3.16 -14.82
N PHE A 388 -2.70 -4.48 -15.01
CA PHE A 388 -2.97 -5.06 -16.33
C PHE A 388 -4.41 -5.59 -16.44
N PHE A 389 -4.84 -6.46 -15.54
CA PHE A 389 -6.22 -6.97 -15.48
C PHE A 389 -6.86 -6.69 -14.12
N ASP A 390 -7.94 -5.90 -14.10
CA ASP A 390 -8.77 -5.63 -12.92
C ASP A 390 -10.14 -6.30 -13.07
N CYS A 391 -10.40 -7.28 -12.20
CA CYS A 391 -11.60 -8.10 -12.21
C CYS A 391 -12.52 -7.74 -11.04
N THR A 392 -13.70 -7.18 -11.34
CA THR A 392 -14.74 -6.80 -10.36
C THR A 392 -16.10 -7.47 -10.62
N GLY A 393 -16.29 -8.07 -11.79
CA GLY A 393 -17.52 -8.77 -12.18
C GLY A 393 -17.85 -9.98 -11.31
N ALA A 394 -19.13 -10.35 -11.28
CA ALA A 394 -19.63 -11.42 -10.40
C ALA A 394 -19.03 -12.79 -10.75
N ASN A 395 -18.90 -13.10 -12.05
CA ASN A 395 -18.27 -14.33 -12.52
C ASN A 395 -17.49 -14.09 -13.83
N ILE A 396 -16.18 -13.98 -13.72
CA ILE A 396 -15.28 -13.76 -14.85
C ILE A 396 -14.52 -15.05 -15.15
N LYS A 397 -14.39 -15.40 -16.42
CA LYS A 397 -13.57 -16.53 -16.86
C LYS A 397 -12.52 -16.07 -17.85
N ILE A 398 -11.25 -16.40 -17.61
CA ILE A 398 -10.13 -16.16 -18.53
C ILE A 398 -9.47 -17.50 -18.80
N SER A 399 -9.29 -17.84 -20.07
CA SER A 399 -8.76 -19.16 -20.44
C SER A 399 -7.91 -19.17 -21.69
N SER A 400 -6.88 -20.04 -21.70
CA SER A 400 -6.00 -20.30 -22.86
C SER A 400 -5.26 -19.07 -23.40
N LEU A 401 -4.77 -18.19 -22.52
CA LEU A 401 -4.06 -16.96 -22.87
C LEU A 401 -2.71 -16.86 -22.17
N LYS A 402 -1.75 -16.21 -22.81
CA LYS A 402 -0.49 -15.78 -22.19
C LYS A 402 -0.51 -14.27 -21.96
N LEU A 403 -0.36 -13.86 -20.70
CA LEU A 403 -0.25 -12.47 -20.29
C LEU A 403 1.20 -12.16 -19.94
N VAL A 404 1.72 -11.07 -20.51
CA VAL A 404 3.09 -10.60 -20.28
C VAL A 404 3.05 -9.16 -19.80
N GLN A 405 3.74 -8.89 -18.69
CA GLN A 405 3.81 -7.58 -18.08
C GLN A 405 5.28 -7.14 -17.93
N HIS A 406 5.56 -5.90 -18.34
CA HIS A 406 6.86 -5.26 -18.21
C HIS A 406 6.72 -3.91 -17.48
N ASP A 407 7.73 -3.53 -16.70
CA ASP A 407 7.86 -2.21 -16.04
C ASP A 407 6.59 -1.76 -15.28
N ALA A 408 5.90 -2.71 -14.64
CA ALA A 408 4.68 -2.44 -13.88
C ALA A 408 4.96 -2.09 -12.41
N VAL A 409 3.94 -1.56 -11.76
CA VAL A 409 3.94 -1.20 -10.33
C VAL A 409 3.09 -2.18 -9.54
N GLU A 410 1.94 -2.53 -10.12
CA GLU A 410 0.97 -3.45 -9.55
C GLU A 410 0.99 -4.80 -10.25
N GLY A 411 0.22 -5.76 -9.73
CA GLY A 411 0.22 -7.12 -10.23
C GLY A 411 -0.34 -7.30 -11.64
N ILE A 412 -0.10 -8.47 -12.24
CA ILE A 412 -0.61 -8.80 -13.58
C ILE A 412 -2.13 -8.93 -13.60
N LEU A 413 -2.73 -9.39 -12.50
CA LEU A 413 -4.17 -9.57 -12.37
C LEU A 413 -4.62 -9.36 -10.93
N ASN A 414 -5.60 -8.48 -10.74
CA ASN A 414 -6.23 -8.22 -9.45
C ASN A 414 -7.70 -8.66 -9.45
N VAL A 415 -8.08 -9.45 -8.46
CA VAL A 415 -9.48 -9.84 -8.20
C VAL A 415 -9.98 -9.01 -7.03
N HIS A 416 -10.82 -8.02 -7.33
CA HIS A 416 -11.38 -7.10 -6.33
C HIS A 416 -12.68 -7.62 -5.72
N HIS A 417 -13.53 -8.22 -6.53
CA HIS A 417 -14.85 -8.71 -6.11
C HIS A 417 -15.30 -9.85 -7.02
N GLY A 418 -16.27 -10.64 -6.55
CA GLY A 418 -16.84 -11.75 -7.30
C GLY A 418 -15.87 -12.92 -7.47
N LYS A 419 -16.19 -13.79 -8.43
CA LYS A 419 -15.41 -14.98 -8.73
C LYS A 419 -14.67 -14.81 -10.06
N THR A 420 -13.36 -15.01 -10.03
CA THR A 420 -12.53 -15.07 -11.25
C THR A 420 -11.97 -16.47 -11.43
N THR A 421 -12.21 -17.06 -12.60
CA THR A 421 -11.71 -18.38 -12.98
C THR A 421 -10.63 -18.24 -14.05
N LEU A 422 -9.43 -18.73 -13.75
CA LEU A 422 -8.28 -18.76 -14.64
C LEU A 422 -8.01 -20.23 -15.03
N GLU A 423 -8.00 -20.52 -16.34
CA GLU A 423 -7.87 -21.89 -16.84
C GLU A 423 -6.89 -21.98 -18.00
N ASN A 424 -5.85 -22.81 -17.87
CA ASN A 424 -4.87 -23.00 -18.94
C ASN A 424 -4.22 -21.67 -19.36
N CYS A 425 -3.89 -20.81 -18.41
CA CYS A 425 -3.28 -19.50 -18.67
C CYS A 425 -1.79 -19.50 -18.30
N VAL A 426 -1.02 -18.62 -18.94
CA VAL A 426 0.39 -18.40 -18.64
C VAL A 426 0.58 -16.93 -18.24
N PHE A 427 1.16 -16.69 -17.07
CA PHE A 427 1.41 -15.35 -16.53
C PHE A 427 2.91 -15.12 -16.39
N GLN A 428 3.44 -14.22 -17.20
CA GLN A 428 4.81 -13.73 -17.10
C GLN A 428 4.79 -12.36 -16.42
N CYS A 429 5.03 -12.38 -15.11
CA CYS A 429 4.93 -11.23 -14.24
C CYS A 429 6.31 -10.58 -14.06
N GLU A 430 6.34 -9.30 -13.69
CA GLU A 430 7.57 -8.63 -13.27
C GLU A 430 7.51 -8.16 -11.81
N THR A 431 6.37 -7.66 -11.33
CA THR A 431 6.19 -7.23 -9.93
C THR A 431 5.51 -8.32 -9.12
N THR A 432 4.24 -8.14 -8.77
CA THR A 432 3.39 -9.15 -8.14
C THR A 432 2.68 -9.93 -9.23
N GLY A 433 2.40 -11.21 -9.01
CA GLY A 433 1.59 -11.97 -9.95
C GLY A 433 0.11 -11.66 -9.79
N ILE A 434 -0.64 -12.57 -9.17
CA ILE A 434 -2.09 -12.44 -9.00
C ILE A 434 -2.43 -11.97 -7.59
N THR A 435 -3.27 -10.96 -7.44
CA THR A 435 -3.73 -10.45 -6.14
C THR A 435 -5.21 -10.76 -5.93
N VAL A 436 -5.54 -11.45 -4.83
CA VAL A 436 -6.93 -11.74 -4.43
C VAL A 436 -7.29 -10.89 -3.22
N ARG A 437 -8.19 -9.93 -3.41
CA ARG A 437 -8.61 -8.98 -2.37
C ARG A 437 -9.66 -9.56 -1.43
N THR A 438 -9.93 -8.84 -0.34
CA THR A 438 -10.92 -9.24 0.68
C THR A 438 -12.29 -9.50 0.07
N SER A 439 -12.91 -10.62 0.46
CA SER A 439 -14.22 -11.09 -0.03
C SER A 439 -14.29 -11.47 -1.53
N ALA A 440 -13.15 -11.56 -2.23
CA ALA A 440 -13.08 -12.06 -3.59
C ALA A 440 -12.81 -13.58 -3.64
N GLU A 441 -13.19 -14.23 -4.75
CA GLU A 441 -12.94 -15.64 -5.01
C GLU A 441 -12.06 -15.82 -6.26
N LEU A 442 -10.94 -16.55 -6.12
CA LEU A 442 -10.09 -16.98 -7.21
C LEU A 442 -10.15 -18.50 -7.37
N LEU A 443 -10.38 -18.96 -8.60
CA LEU A 443 -10.16 -20.36 -9.02
C LEU A 443 -9.13 -20.38 -10.15
N MET A 444 -7.93 -20.87 -9.88
CA MET A 444 -6.87 -21.01 -10.87
C MET A 444 -6.58 -22.48 -11.10
N LYS A 445 -6.65 -22.93 -12.37
CA LYS A 445 -6.41 -24.32 -12.75
C LYS A 445 -5.52 -24.49 -13.97
N ASN A 446 -4.66 -25.49 -13.93
CA ASN A 446 -3.77 -25.90 -15.03
C ASN A 446 -2.99 -24.70 -15.63
N SER A 447 -2.59 -23.74 -14.81
CA SER A 447 -1.99 -22.48 -15.26
C SER A 447 -0.59 -22.32 -14.70
N ASP A 448 0.26 -21.58 -15.41
CA ASP A 448 1.64 -21.32 -15.01
C ASP A 448 1.87 -19.84 -14.73
N LEU A 449 2.50 -19.52 -13.59
CA LEU A 449 2.82 -18.16 -13.17
C LEU A 449 4.29 -18.06 -12.79
N TYR A 450 5.00 -17.09 -13.39
CA TYR A 450 6.42 -16.92 -13.15
C TYR A 450 6.97 -15.51 -13.35
N GLY A 451 8.17 -15.27 -12.81
CA GLY A 451 8.94 -14.05 -13.02
C GLY A 451 8.64 -12.90 -12.05
N ALA A 452 7.71 -13.09 -11.11
CA ALA A 452 7.30 -12.05 -10.17
C ALA A 452 8.46 -11.66 -9.21
N LYS A 453 8.92 -10.40 -9.23
CA LYS A 453 9.88 -9.86 -8.25
C LYS A 453 9.27 -9.71 -6.84
N GLY A 454 7.95 -9.81 -6.71
CA GLY A 454 7.22 -9.93 -5.45
C GLY A 454 6.63 -11.33 -5.27
N ALA A 455 5.45 -11.40 -4.65
CA ALA A 455 4.74 -12.66 -4.50
C ALA A 455 4.10 -13.10 -5.83
N GLY A 456 4.15 -14.40 -6.12
CA GLY A 456 3.45 -14.98 -7.27
C GLY A 456 1.94 -14.90 -7.13
N VAL A 457 1.40 -15.26 -5.96
CA VAL A 457 -0.02 -15.07 -5.62
C VAL A 457 -0.13 -14.41 -4.25
N GLU A 458 -0.82 -13.27 -4.16
CA GLU A 458 -1.15 -12.61 -2.90
C GLU A 458 -2.61 -12.85 -2.51
N ILE A 459 -2.83 -13.27 -1.27
CA ILE A 459 -4.15 -13.64 -0.73
C ILE A 459 -4.44 -12.78 0.50
N TYR A 460 -5.55 -12.02 0.46
CA TYR A 460 -5.97 -11.15 1.55
C TYR A 460 -6.99 -11.78 2.50
N PRO A 461 -7.20 -11.22 3.71
CA PRO A 461 -8.20 -11.70 4.65
C PRO A 461 -9.60 -11.75 4.02
N GLY A 462 -10.42 -12.74 4.38
CA GLY A 462 -11.80 -12.91 3.91
C GLY A 462 -11.95 -13.38 2.46
N SER A 463 -10.84 -13.63 1.75
CA SER A 463 -10.87 -14.13 0.38
C SER A 463 -10.97 -15.66 0.31
N THR A 464 -11.41 -16.18 -0.83
CA THR A 464 -11.38 -17.62 -1.14
C THR A 464 -10.46 -17.86 -2.32
N CYS A 465 -9.47 -18.74 -2.18
CA CYS A 465 -8.49 -19.03 -3.22
C CYS A 465 -8.36 -20.54 -3.44
N THR A 466 -8.61 -20.99 -4.66
CA THR A 466 -8.51 -22.40 -5.05
C THR A 466 -7.49 -22.55 -6.19
N LEU A 467 -6.39 -23.24 -5.91
CA LEU A 467 -5.27 -23.48 -6.82
C LEU A 467 -5.18 -24.96 -7.15
N LEU A 468 -5.39 -25.33 -8.42
CA LEU A 468 -5.44 -26.72 -8.90
C LEU A 468 -4.43 -26.96 -10.03
N HIS A 469 -3.45 -27.85 -9.82
CA HIS A 469 -2.51 -28.27 -10.87
C HIS A 469 -1.75 -27.10 -11.54
N ASN A 470 -1.41 -26.06 -10.77
CA ASN A 470 -0.69 -24.89 -11.30
C ASN A 470 0.81 -25.00 -11.07
N GLY A 471 1.60 -24.40 -11.96
CA GLY A 471 3.02 -24.12 -11.76
C GLY A 471 3.23 -22.69 -11.23
N ILE A 472 3.86 -22.52 -10.07
CA ILE A 472 4.21 -21.19 -9.54
C ILE A 472 5.72 -21.17 -9.25
N HIS A 473 6.49 -20.43 -10.05
CA HIS A 473 7.94 -20.55 -9.97
C HIS A 473 8.71 -19.31 -10.42
N HIS A 474 9.97 -19.20 -9.99
CA HIS A 474 10.83 -18.04 -10.32
C HIS A 474 10.21 -16.72 -9.84
N CYS A 475 9.53 -16.75 -8.69
CA CYS A 475 9.01 -15.58 -7.99
C CYS A 475 9.86 -15.26 -6.75
N LYS A 476 9.75 -14.08 -6.16
CA LYS A 476 10.39 -13.81 -4.86
C LYS A 476 9.76 -14.67 -3.77
N GLU A 477 8.46 -14.54 -3.55
CA GLU A 477 7.67 -15.48 -2.76
C GLU A 477 6.71 -16.25 -3.69
N GLY A 478 6.46 -17.54 -3.44
CA GLY A 478 5.50 -18.29 -4.27
C GLY A 478 4.06 -17.82 -4.05
N ILE A 479 3.55 -18.03 -2.84
CA ILE A 479 2.23 -17.59 -2.37
C ILE A 479 2.43 -16.79 -1.08
N LEU A 480 1.85 -15.60 -1.00
CA LEU A 480 1.88 -14.73 0.17
C LEU A 480 0.46 -14.56 0.72
N ILE A 481 0.25 -15.01 1.95
CA ILE A 481 -1.02 -14.92 2.66
C ILE A 481 -0.90 -13.79 3.68
N LYS A 482 -1.79 -12.80 3.56
CA LYS A 482 -1.87 -11.65 4.46
C LYS A 482 -3.00 -11.89 5.43
N ASN A 483 -2.71 -11.96 6.72
CA ASN A 483 -3.70 -12.14 7.79
C ASN A 483 -3.56 -11.03 8.83
N PHE A 484 -3.91 -9.79 8.46
CA PHE A 484 -3.59 -8.57 9.23
C PHE A 484 -4.71 -8.03 10.12
N LEU A 485 -5.85 -8.72 10.26
CA LEU A 485 -7.07 -8.11 10.81
C LEU A 485 -7.60 -8.89 12.02
N ASP A 486 -7.73 -8.19 13.15
CA ASP A 486 -8.39 -8.67 14.38
C ASP A 486 -9.93 -8.61 14.24
N GLU A 487 -10.59 -9.64 14.79
CA GLU A 487 -12.02 -9.85 15.12
C GLU A 487 -13.15 -9.53 14.12
N HIS A 488 -12.93 -8.86 12.97
CA HIS A 488 -14.02 -8.43 12.08
C HIS A 488 -14.00 -8.98 10.65
N TYR A 489 -12.99 -9.75 10.28
CA TYR A 489 -12.90 -10.35 8.95
C TYR A 489 -12.69 -11.85 9.04
N ASP A 490 -13.34 -12.58 8.14
CA ASP A 490 -13.18 -14.02 8.04
C ASP A 490 -11.74 -14.37 7.66
N VAL A 491 -11.22 -15.46 8.22
CA VAL A 491 -9.93 -16.03 7.82
C VAL A 491 -10.00 -16.41 6.33
N PRO A 492 -8.94 -16.16 5.52
CA PRO A 492 -8.94 -16.56 4.12
C PRO A 492 -9.12 -18.08 3.98
N LYS A 493 -9.87 -18.51 2.97
CA LYS A 493 -10.12 -19.93 2.69
C LYS A 493 -9.29 -20.39 1.51
N ILE A 494 -8.33 -21.27 1.75
CA ILE A 494 -7.33 -21.65 0.75
C ILE A 494 -7.42 -23.15 0.47
N THR A 495 -7.55 -23.50 -0.81
CA THR A 495 -7.49 -24.88 -1.31
C THR A 495 -6.34 -25.02 -2.30
N MET A 496 -5.43 -25.96 -2.06
CA MET A 496 -4.27 -26.21 -2.91
C MET A 496 -4.20 -27.69 -3.27
N LEU A 497 -4.42 -28.04 -4.54
CA LEU A 497 -4.36 -29.42 -5.00
C LEU A 497 -3.36 -29.58 -6.15
N SER A 498 -2.39 -30.47 -5.97
CA SER A 498 -1.44 -30.89 -7.01
C SER A 498 -0.67 -29.77 -7.71
N ASN A 499 -0.41 -28.65 -7.01
CA ASN A 499 0.39 -27.55 -7.55
C ASN A 499 1.89 -27.86 -7.47
N VAL A 500 2.68 -27.27 -8.37
CA VAL A 500 4.14 -27.38 -8.38
C VAL A 500 4.72 -26.00 -8.11
N ILE A 501 5.26 -25.81 -6.90
CA ILE A 501 5.82 -24.53 -6.45
C ILE A 501 7.33 -24.67 -6.29
N HIS A 502 8.12 -23.97 -7.10
CA HIS A 502 9.56 -24.21 -7.14
C HIS A 502 10.38 -23.01 -7.59
N ASN A 503 11.70 -23.06 -7.37
CA ASN A 503 12.65 -22.05 -7.89
C ASN A 503 12.31 -20.59 -7.50
N ASN A 504 11.60 -20.38 -6.39
CA ASN A 504 11.36 -19.04 -5.85
C ASN A 504 12.60 -18.57 -5.04
N GLU A 505 12.78 -17.26 -4.83
CA GLU A 505 13.93 -16.74 -4.06
C GLU A 505 13.77 -16.90 -2.53
N GLY A 506 12.52 -16.82 -2.08
CA GLY A 506 12.02 -16.98 -0.72
C GLY A 506 11.25 -18.29 -0.54
N TYR A 507 10.26 -18.30 0.36
CA TYR A 507 9.47 -19.50 0.65
C TYR A 507 8.43 -19.79 -0.43
N GLY A 508 8.02 -21.06 -0.54
CA GLY A 508 6.94 -21.48 -1.42
C GLY A 508 5.60 -20.89 -0.99
N VAL A 509 5.30 -20.94 0.30
CA VAL A 509 4.16 -20.24 0.92
C VAL A 509 4.65 -19.44 2.11
N VAL A 510 4.21 -18.19 2.19
CA VAL A 510 4.49 -17.26 3.28
C VAL A 510 3.18 -16.84 3.92
N LEU A 511 3.08 -16.94 5.24
CA LEU A 511 2.00 -16.31 6.00
C LEU A 511 2.55 -15.11 6.76
N VAL A 512 1.87 -13.98 6.61
CA VAL A 512 2.12 -12.79 7.41
C VAL A 512 0.99 -12.63 8.42
N ARG A 513 1.33 -12.67 9.71
CA ARG A 513 0.38 -12.58 10.83
C ARG A 513 0.84 -11.53 11.85
N PRO A 514 -0.07 -10.79 12.49
CA PRO A 514 0.29 -9.84 13.54
C PRO A 514 0.87 -10.61 14.74
N MET A 515 1.85 -10.00 15.41
CA MET A 515 2.41 -10.57 16.63
C MET A 515 1.38 -10.58 17.77
N MET A 516 0.86 -11.76 18.13
CA MET A 516 -0.09 -11.88 19.24
C MET A 516 0.64 -11.73 20.59
N PRO A 517 0.08 -11.00 21.58
CA PRO A 517 0.70 -10.78 22.89
C PRO A 517 1.07 -12.06 23.66
N SER A 518 0.42 -13.18 23.35
CA SER A 518 0.72 -14.49 23.96
C SER A 518 2.07 -15.06 23.56
N GLU A 519 2.58 -14.76 22.36
CA GLU A 519 3.85 -15.30 21.85
C GLU A 519 5.09 -14.52 22.33
N VAL A 520 4.88 -13.29 22.83
CA VAL A 520 5.92 -12.48 23.50
C VAL A 520 6.36 -13.12 24.82
N LYS A 521 5.48 -13.89 25.49
CA LYS A 521 5.81 -14.61 26.73
C LYS A 521 6.76 -15.79 26.51
N ASP A 522 6.65 -16.48 25.37
CA ASP A 522 7.50 -17.65 25.10
C ASP A 522 8.89 -17.25 24.59
N ALA A 523 9.01 -16.12 23.87
CA ALA A 523 10.31 -15.56 23.49
C ALA A 523 11.10 -15.00 24.70
N SER A 524 10.40 -14.45 25.70
CA SER A 524 11.00 -13.95 26.95
C SER A 524 11.28 -15.05 27.97
N ALA A 525 10.52 -16.15 27.97
CA ALA A 525 10.69 -17.27 28.91
C ALA A 525 11.98 -18.09 28.70
N GLN A 526 12.64 -18.02 27.54
CA GLN A 526 13.95 -18.65 27.33
C GLN A 526 15.15 -17.82 27.83
N ARG A 527 14.92 -16.58 28.29
CA ARG A 527 15.99 -15.69 28.79
C ARG A 527 15.68 -15.11 30.16
N THR A 528 15.35 -15.92 31.17
CA THR A 528 15.70 -15.67 32.58
C THR A 528 15.07 -16.72 33.49
N LYS A 529 15.90 -17.65 33.99
CA LYS A 529 15.62 -18.28 35.30
C LYS A 529 16.21 -17.37 36.36
N GLY A 530 15.37 -16.68 37.12
CA GLY A 530 15.79 -15.95 38.31
C GLY A 530 14.84 -14.84 38.73
N GLU A 531 14.10 -15.12 39.80
CA GLU A 531 13.48 -14.18 40.75
C GLU A 531 12.06 -13.64 40.47
N ASN A 532 11.19 -13.98 41.44
CA ASN A 532 9.79 -13.59 41.56
C ASN A 532 9.66 -12.12 41.98
N VAL A 533 8.91 -11.33 41.20
CA VAL A 533 8.15 -10.18 41.72
C VAL A 533 6.77 -10.17 41.06
N LYS A 534 5.72 -10.12 41.89
CA LYS A 534 4.32 -9.97 41.47
C LYS A 534 4.07 -8.51 41.08
N ALA A 535 3.50 -8.30 39.89
CA ALA A 535 2.74 -7.10 39.56
C ALA A 535 1.57 -7.49 38.65
N GLU A 536 0.35 -7.28 39.15
CA GLU A 536 -0.91 -7.14 38.39
C GLU A 536 -0.76 -5.84 37.57
N GLY A 537 -1.01 -5.75 36.26
CA GLY A 537 -2.27 -6.02 35.57
C GLY A 537 -2.90 -4.68 35.15
N ASN A 538 -2.61 -4.20 33.93
CA ASN A 538 -3.50 -3.40 33.05
C ASN A 538 -2.71 -2.80 31.87
N GLU A 539 -2.69 -3.48 30.73
CA GLU A 539 -2.30 -2.90 29.42
C GLU A 539 -3.42 -3.06 28.36
N PHE A 540 -4.63 -3.47 28.79
CA PHE A 540 -5.81 -3.61 27.92
C PHE A 540 -6.66 -2.33 27.82
N GLN A 541 -6.29 -1.25 28.52
CA GLN A 541 -7.01 0.02 28.43
C GLN A 541 -6.52 0.93 27.31
N ASP A 542 -5.25 0.86 26.90
CA ASP A 542 -4.72 1.82 25.92
C ASP A 542 -5.13 1.51 24.47
N PHE A 543 -5.28 0.23 24.12
CA PHE A 543 -5.77 -0.17 22.79
C PHE A 543 -7.29 -0.04 22.62
N LEU A 544 -8.06 -0.27 23.69
CA LEU A 544 -9.52 -0.08 23.67
C LEU A 544 -9.91 1.41 23.66
N MET A 545 -9.09 2.27 24.29
CA MET A 545 -9.29 3.72 24.26
C MET A 545 -9.01 4.30 22.87
N MET A 546 -8.00 3.81 22.15
CA MET A 546 -7.75 4.22 20.76
C MET A 546 -8.93 3.91 19.81
N TRP A 547 -9.71 2.86 20.12
CA TRP A 547 -10.88 2.45 19.34
C TRP A 547 -12.16 3.21 19.71
N LEU A 548 -12.34 3.60 20.98
CA LEU A 548 -13.50 4.36 21.44
C LEU A 548 -13.52 5.84 20.99
N PHE A 549 -12.36 6.43 20.67
CA PHE A 549 -12.25 7.83 20.25
C PHE A 549 -12.39 8.07 18.73
N CYS A 550 -12.51 7.02 17.92
CA CYS A 550 -12.64 7.14 16.44
C CYS A 550 -14.09 7.20 15.92
N MET A 551 -15.09 7.35 16.79
CA MET A 551 -16.50 7.61 16.41
C MET A 551 -16.89 9.04 16.79
N PRO A 552 -17.60 9.80 15.94
CA PRO A 552 -17.99 11.17 16.26
C PRO A 552 -19.01 11.19 17.41
N LEU A 553 -18.65 11.87 18.50
CA LEU A 553 -19.52 12.25 19.61
C LEU A 553 -20.47 13.37 19.14
N VAL A 554 -21.50 13.01 18.35
CA VAL A 554 -22.60 13.94 18.01
C VAL A 554 -23.90 13.42 18.61
N THR A 555 -24.00 13.43 19.94
CA THR A 555 -25.32 13.43 20.61
C THR A 555 -25.27 13.98 22.03
N PHE A 556 -24.93 15.25 22.23
CA PHE A 556 -25.45 15.98 23.38
C PHE A 556 -25.51 17.47 23.05
N LEU A 557 -26.74 17.95 22.82
CA LEU A 557 -27.29 19.27 23.18
C LEU A 557 -28.48 19.56 22.27
N LEU A 558 -29.67 19.05 22.63
CA LEU A 558 -30.94 19.69 22.31
C LEU A 558 -32.01 19.24 23.34
N PHE A 559 -32.39 20.21 24.16
CA PHE A 559 -33.57 20.35 25.05
C PHE A 559 -33.53 19.92 26.53
N PRO A 560 -34.12 20.76 27.42
CA PRO A 560 -33.99 20.66 28.88
C PRO A 560 -35.18 19.96 29.57
N ALA A 561 -34.86 19.42 30.76
CA ALA A 561 -35.67 19.27 31.96
C ALA A 561 -37.22 19.17 31.86
N LEU A 562 -37.74 17.98 32.20
CA LEU A 562 -38.96 17.70 33.00
C LEU A 562 -38.99 16.16 33.13
N GLY A 563 -38.72 15.54 34.26
CA GLY A 563 -39.56 15.54 35.46
C GLY A 563 -39.95 14.09 35.76
N ASN A 564 -39.58 13.62 36.95
CA ASN A 564 -39.84 12.30 37.55
C ASN A 564 -41.10 11.56 37.08
N THR A 565 -41.01 10.24 36.85
CA THR A 565 -41.71 9.20 37.63
C THR A 565 -41.37 7.78 37.12
N GLN A 566 -41.23 6.83 38.07
CA GLN A 566 -40.96 5.40 37.86
C GLN A 566 -42.04 4.71 37.01
N PRO A 567 -41.74 3.56 36.37
CA PRO A 567 -42.75 2.55 36.09
C PRO A 567 -42.67 1.33 37.03
N PRO A 568 -43.81 0.73 37.40
CA PRO A 568 -43.91 -0.48 38.22
C PRO A 568 -43.91 -1.76 37.38
N GLN A 569 -43.72 -2.89 38.08
CA GLN A 569 -43.91 -4.25 37.59
C GLN A 569 -45.40 -4.64 37.51
N SER A 570 -45.77 -5.42 36.49
CA SER A 570 -46.88 -6.40 36.43
C SER A 570 -46.79 -7.08 35.05
N GLY A 571 -46.93 -8.39 34.84
CA GLY A 571 -47.80 -9.35 35.51
C GLY A 571 -48.81 -9.88 34.49
N ASP A 572 -48.44 -10.98 33.85
CA ASP A 572 -49.24 -12.15 33.42
C ASP A 572 -50.44 -12.10 32.42
N GLU A 573 -50.56 -13.25 31.75
CA GLU A 573 -51.76 -13.97 31.25
C GLU A 573 -52.36 -13.82 29.81
N THR A 574 -52.22 -14.95 29.09
CA THR A 574 -53.23 -15.73 28.30
C THR A 574 -53.62 -15.43 26.83
N ALA A 575 -53.15 -16.33 25.96
CA ALA A 575 -53.87 -17.36 25.17
C ALA A 575 -54.94 -17.02 24.09
N CYS A 576 -54.74 -17.59 22.88
CA CYS A 576 -55.66 -18.37 21.99
C CYS A 576 -55.02 -18.45 20.56
N ILE A 577 -54.38 -19.54 20.12
CA ILE A 577 -54.86 -20.80 19.48
C ILE A 577 -55.70 -20.63 18.19
N GLU A 578 -55.11 -21.03 17.04
CA GLU A 578 -55.60 -21.87 15.92
C GLU A 578 -54.51 -21.85 14.82
N GLY A 579 -54.05 -22.91 14.12
CA GLY A 579 -54.30 -24.35 14.10
C GLY A 579 -53.58 -25.00 12.89
N VAL A 580 -52.59 -25.86 13.16
CA VAL A 580 -52.25 -27.18 12.56
C VAL A 580 -51.99 -27.34 11.03
N ARG A 581 -50.79 -27.86 10.65
CA ARG A 581 -50.55 -29.23 10.12
C ARG A 581 -49.05 -29.52 9.86
N GLN A 582 -48.56 -30.60 10.48
CA GLN A 582 -47.31 -31.34 10.22
C GLN A 582 -47.61 -32.61 9.43
N GLU A 583 -46.65 -33.10 8.64
CA GLU A 583 -46.33 -34.55 8.40
C GLU A 583 -45.05 -34.61 7.53
N GLN A 584 -43.91 -35.02 8.10
CA GLN A 584 -43.32 -36.37 8.11
C GLN A 584 -42.50 -36.74 6.85
N GLN A 585 -41.18 -36.88 7.04
CA GLN A 585 -40.25 -37.63 6.17
C GLN A 585 -40.24 -39.10 6.60
N PRO A 586 -40.10 -40.07 5.68
CA PRO A 586 -39.80 -41.46 6.03
C PRO A 586 -38.31 -41.78 5.88
N GLU A 587 -37.90 -42.75 6.69
CA GLU A 587 -36.57 -43.34 6.77
C GLU A 587 -36.60 -44.77 6.20
N CYS A 588 -35.48 -45.17 5.61
CA CYS A 588 -34.89 -46.52 5.58
C CYS A 588 -35.13 -47.49 4.39
N VAL A 589 -34.02 -48.18 4.07
CA VAL A 589 -33.83 -49.58 3.65
C VAL A 589 -32.95 -49.77 2.40
N THR A 590 -31.71 -50.20 2.71
CA THR A 590 -30.69 -50.98 1.97
C THR A 590 -31.26 -52.27 1.37
N ASP A 591 -30.69 -53.10 0.49
CA ASP A 591 -29.36 -53.46 0.00
C ASP A 591 -29.58 -54.43 -1.18
N GLU A 592 -28.57 -54.68 -2.02
CA GLU A 592 -28.21 -56.00 -2.62
C GLU A 592 -26.96 -55.79 -3.51
N LEU A 593 -25.74 -56.04 -2.99
CA LEU A 593 -24.97 -57.31 -3.02
C LEU A 593 -24.61 -57.78 -4.44
N GLU A 594 -23.37 -57.54 -4.91
CA GLU A 594 -22.16 -58.38 -4.75
C GLU A 594 -22.12 -59.67 -5.59
N LEU A 595 -21.00 -59.93 -6.26
CA LEU A 595 -20.48 -61.28 -6.51
C LEU A 595 -18.93 -61.29 -6.68
N TYR A 596 -18.26 -61.60 -5.56
CA TYR A 596 -17.22 -62.64 -5.31
C TYR A 596 -15.98 -62.82 -6.21
N GLU A 597 -14.81 -63.30 -5.77
CA GLU A 597 -14.06 -63.44 -4.49
C GLU A 597 -12.81 -64.32 -4.77
N ARG A 598 -11.87 -64.34 -3.80
CA ARG A 598 -10.80 -65.33 -3.47
C ARG A 598 -9.38 -64.75 -3.59
N ALA A 599 -8.82 -64.15 -2.55
CA ALA A 599 -8.37 -64.68 -1.24
C ALA A 599 -7.06 -65.50 -1.31
N GLU A 600 -6.00 -64.97 -0.68
CA GLU A 600 -5.14 -65.73 0.23
C GLU A 600 -4.44 -64.75 1.20
N THR A 601 -4.51 -65.10 2.49
CA THR A 601 -4.09 -64.36 3.69
C THR A 601 -2.80 -64.94 4.27
N SER A 602 -1.87 -64.12 4.77
CA SER A 602 -1.12 -64.40 6.02
C SER A 602 -0.24 -63.21 6.47
N GLU A 603 -0.68 -62.55 7.54
CA GLU A 603 0.03 -62.03 8.74
C GLU A 603 1.31 -61.14 8.68
N PRO A 604 1.50 -60.28 9.72
CA PRO A 604 2.11 -58.96 9.60
C PRO A 604 3.60 -58.98 9.98
N THR A 605 4.40 -58.22 9.24
CA THR A 605 5.80 -57.94 9.63
C THR A 605 6.02 -56.43 9.67
N GLU A 606 5.96 -55.91 10.90
CA GLU A 606 7.00 -55.09 11.52
C GLU A 606 7.91 -54.34 10.54
N GLY A 607 7.57 -53.08 10.26
CA GLY A 607 8.35 -52.25 9.34
C GLY A 607 7.81 -50.83 9.19
N ASN A 608 7.40 -50.18 10.27
CA ASN A 608 7.04 -48.75 10.25
C ASN A 608 7.35 -47.99 11.55
N CYS A 609 8.25 -48.52 12.39
CA CYS A 609 8.68 -47.82 13.62
C CYS A 609 10.20 -47.51 13.66
N GLU A 610 10.98 -47.90 12.65
CA GLU A 610 12.44 -47.67 12.66
C GLU A 610 12.91 -46.47 11.80
N ILE A 611 12.14 -46.03 10.79
CA ILE A 611 12.51 -44.87 9.94
C ILE A 611 12.31 -43.54 10.69
N ALA A 612 11.31 -43.45 11.58
CA ALA A 612 11.07 -42.26 12.41
C ALA A 612 12.16 -42.07 13.49
N ASN A 613 12.81 -43.15 13.92
CA ASN A 613 13.83 -43.09 14.98
C ASN A 613 15.25 -42.88 14.45
N GLU A 614 15.60 -43.37 13.25
CA GLU A 614 16.93 -43.10 12.67
C GLU A 614 17.07 -41.70 12.04
N LEU A 615 16.00 -41.10 11.53
CA LEU A 615 16.02 -39.69 11.07
C LEU A 615 16.07 -38.67 12.22
N GLY A 616 15.64 -39.07 13.42
CA GLY A 616 15.73 -38.25 14.64
C GLY A 616 17.13 -38.19 15.24
N ALA A 617 17.95 -39.23 15.08
CA ALA A 617 19.26 -39.31 15.72
C ALA A 617 20.35 -38.54 14.95
N ALA A 618 20.37 -38.61 13.61
CA ALA A 618 21.40 -37.97 12.77
C ALA A 618 21.23 -36.44 12.62
N SER A 619 20.01 -35.90 12.83
CA SER A 619 19.71 -34.46 12.76
C SER A 619 20.18 -33.67 14.00
N SER A 620 20.50 -34.35 15.10
CA SER A 620 20.73 -33.67 16.38
C SER A 620 22.14 -33.08 16.57
N GLU A 621 23.14 -33.50 15.79
CA GLU A 621 24.53 -33.06 15.98
C GLU A 621 25.04 -32.00 14.99
N GLU A 622 24.54 -31.93 13.75
CA GLU A 622 24.99 -30.88 12.79
C GLU A 622 24.20 -29.56 12.91
N THR A 623 22.96 -29.60 13.43
CA THR A 623 22.05 -28.45 13.49
C THR A 623 22.43 -27.41 14.55
N LYS A 624 23.29 -27.75 15.52
CA LYS A 624 23.74 -26.81 16.56
C LYS A 624 24.81 -25.84 16.09
N MET A 625 25.57 -26.14 15.05
CA MET A 625 26.68 -25.29 14.61
C MET A 625 26.28 -24.26 13.54
N HIS A 626 25.18 -24.47 12.80
CA HIS A 626 24.68 -23.53 11.79
C HIS A 626 23.55 -22.60 12.28
N LYS A 627 22.81 -22.95 13.33
CA LYS A 627 21.79 -22.07 13.95
C LYS A 627 22.35 -20.77 14.56
N LYS A 628 23.66 -20.68 14.81
CA LYS A 628 24.28 -19.52 15.49
C LYS A 628 24.74 -18.39 14.57
N ARG A 629 24.56 -18.51 13.24
CA ARG A 629 25.03 -17.49 12.28
C ARG A 629 23.95 -16.76 11.48
N LEU A 630 22.67 -17.10 11.64
CA LEU A 630 21.56 -16.47 10.90
C LEU A 630 20.56 -15.67 11.77
N SER A 631 20.71 -15.64 13.10
CA SER A 631 19.80 -14.91 13.99
C SER A 631 20.11 -13.41 14.10
N LYS A 632 20.54 -12.76 13.00
CA LYS A 632 20.94 -11.35 13.02
C LYS A 632 20.49 -10.60 11.76
N LEU A 633 19.21 -10.74 11.40
CA LEU A 633 18.42 -9.87 10.52
C LEU A 633 17.00 -10.47 10.52
N ASP A 634 15.99 -9.63 10.80
CA ASP A 634 14.52 -9.81 10.82
C ASP A 634 13.93 -11.24 10.90
N ILE A 635 13.09 -11.43 11.92
CA ILE A 635 12.59 -12.72 12.42
C ILE A 635 11.68 -13.40 11.38
N THR A 636 12.28 -14.25 10.53
CA THR A 636 11.60 -15.31 9.78
C THR A 636 11.91 -16.65 10.43
N GLU A 637 10.90 -17.33 10.97
CA GLU A 637 11.03 -18.73 11.40
C GLU A 637 10.39 -19.65 10.36
N ALA A 638 11.08 -20.72 10.01
CA ALA A 638 10.47 -21.80 9.23
C ALA A 638 9.47 -22.52 10.15
N ASP A 639 8.18 -22.41 9.84
CA ASP A 639 7.10 -23.00 10.63
C ASP A 639 6.43 -24.14 9.85
N ASP A 640 6.78 -25.37 10.22
CA ASP A 640 6.19 -26.58 9.64
C ASP A 640 4.74 -26.82 10.11
N ASN A 641 4.22 -26.07 11.11
CA ASN A 641 2.83 -26.14 11.57
C ASN A 641 1.87 -25.22 10.81
N LEU A 642 2.34 -24.48 9.80
CA LEU A 642 1.51 -23.58 8.99
C LEU A 642 0.28 -24.30 8.38
N MET A 643 0.43 -25.57 8.05
CA MET A 643 -0.62 -26.40 7.43
C MET A 643 -1.77 -26.78 8.38
N SER A 644 -1.62 -26.57 9.69
CA SER A 644 -2.66 -26.85 10.70
C SER A 644 -3.57 -25.67 11.02
N GLN A 645 -3.41 -24.54 10.32
CA GLN A 645 -4.23 -23.35 10.52
C GLN A 645 -5.58 -23.46 9.80
N ASP A 646 -6.65 -22.96 10.44
CA ASP A 646 -8.04 -23.00 9.96
C ASP A 646 -8.26 -22.37 8.57
N MET A 647 -7.27 -21.65 8.04
CA MET A 647 -7.30 -21.05 6.70
C MET A 647 -7.17 -22.06 5.55
N PHE A 648 -6.55 -23.21 5.79
CA PHE A 648 -6.33 -24.23 4.76
C PHE A 648 -7.49 -25.23 4.75
N VAL A 649 -8.37 -25.11 3.77
CA VAL A 649 -9.54 -25.98 3.61
C VAL A 649 -9.13 -27.36 3.10
N SER A 650 -8.18 -27.44 2.16
CA SER A 650 -7.61 -28.69 1.66
C SER A 650 -6.24 -28.46 1.03
N VAL A 651 -5.28 -29.31 1.35
CA VAL A 651 -3.91 -29.26 0.79
C VAL A 651 -3.44 -30.67 0.47
N GLU A 652 -3.46 -31.05 -0.81
CA GLU A 652 -3.15 -32.42 -1.24
C GLU A 652 -2.28 -32.44 -2.50
N GLY A 653 -1.33 -33.37 -2.60
CA GLY A 653 -0.55 -33.63 -3.82
C GLY A 653 0.41 -32.51 -4.28
N ASN A 654 0.53 -31.40 -3.54
CA ASN A 654 1.41 -30.29 -3.91
C ASN A 654 2.89 -30.66 -3.80
N GLN A 655 3.69 -30.21 -4.76
CA GLN A 655 5.13 -30.44 -4.83
C GLN A 655 5.88 -29.14 -4.60
N PHE A 656 6.79 -29.16 -3.62
CA PHE A 656 7.70 -28.06 -3.33
C PHE A 656 9.13 -28.49 -3.67
N LYS A 657 9.81 -27.83 -4.61
CA LYS A 657 11.22 -28.13 -4.93
C LYS A 657 12.14 -27.07 -4.35
N TRP A 658 13.14 -27.53 -3.61
CA TRP A 658 13.98 -26.76 -2.70
C TRP A 658 14.90 -25.74 -3.39
N ASN A 659 14.93 -24.54 -2.81
CA ASN A 659 15.95 -23.50 -2.98
C ASN A 659 16.86 -23.36 -1.74
N GLY A 660 16.76 -24.27 -0.77
CA GLY A 660 17.57 -24.26 0.45
C GLY A 660 17.04 -23.40 1.61
N LYS A 661 15.85 -22.79 1.50
CA LYS A 661 15.24 -21.96 2.57
C LYS A 661 14.01 -22.57 3.27
N GLY A 662 13.44 -23.65 2.76
CA GLY A 662 12.24 -24.33 3.31
C GLY A 662 10.98 -24.10 2.47
N SER A 663 9.98 -24.97 2.60
CA SER A 663 8.73 -24.89 1.81
C SER A 663 7.76 -23.82 2.35
N PHE A 664 7.79 -23.56 3.65
CA PHE A 664 6.90 -22.68 4.40
C PHE A 664 7.69 -21.69 5.25
N GLY A 665 7.22 -20.45 5.33
CA GLY A 665 7.77 -19.43 6.24
C GLY A 665 6.65 -18.62 6.88
N SER A 666 6.84 -18.24 8.14
CA SER A 666 5.97 -17.26 8.81
C SER A 666 6.73 -15.95 9.04
N PHE A 667 6.05 -14.85 8.76
CA PHE A 667 6.55 -13.50 9.06
C PHE A 667 5.62 -12.89 10.11
N LEU A 668 6.23 -12.46 11.20
CA LEU A 668 5.61 -11.68 12.26
C LEU A 668 5.95 -10.22 12.03
N PHE A 669 4.98 -9.33 12.21
CA PHE A 669 5.18 -7.89 12.22
C PHE A 669 4.47 -7.28 13.44
#